data_AF-A0AA91Q427-F1
#
_entry.id   AF-A0AA91Q427-F1
#
_cell.length_a   1.000
_cell.length_b   1.000
_cell.length_c   1.000
_cell.angle_alpha   90.00
_cell.angle_beta   90.00
_cell.angle_gamma   90.00
#
_symmetry.space_group_name_H-M   'P 1'
#
loop_
_entity.id
_entity.type
_entity.pdbx_description
1 polymer ?
#
loop_
_entity_poly.entity_id
_entity_poly.type
_entity_poly.pdbx_seq_one_letter_code
_entity_poly.pdbx_strand_id
1 'polypeptide(L)'
;MPSAQRTELPPQKLYPLREPVPPNEPEPFYQHYQPDVPIAIDFGSANVRVGLTNSQNPSNVFPTLVAKHRDRKSNQTLTLIGNDIYREGISLNTLKAGAKSPFDGALIANWDYAESILDYSLEHLSVVSNNGCLNNPVIMTEPVGCPLSQRKGMYEILFEAYRAPKVALGIDSLFSFYGRSTKRDGLIVSVGNESTHVIPVLQGKGILSNCKRIDWGGNPASQFLQKTLALKYPYFPSRLSTFHTSNIIQDHAYVSKDYTAELATYLNMENLEKNDVVIQVPVDIVPEKAKKSEEELARQAEKRKEQGRRLQEQAQKKRLEKLIQKEQEFEYYTNLRETLSKLSKSEAERRVQAEEFESMADLSKYIDGLEKSLKKARTQDLDEPEEDINPETAWPLAEIPDSELSEEQIKEKRRQKLLKSNYEARLRAKEEKQKEEEARLQYQKEQEEWRKRDLEDWCLTKRLQLAQLISEYKQRSKLMEAMKDRKSMAAQQRMKTIANLANDSTSSTTAASRKRRRNVNVTIDNDPNDTFGANDDDWNAYRDTSNAALEEEQTETNNEILKLESELLEHDPNFHHEDTFAVSESFDWENSVLHKFIHGPRQNLTLAMQAEGHDPDELLNHPEIIRRNHQLHVNVERIRVPEIYFEPYIAGLDQAGIPEVIQNILLRSFDGNFNIGGQSRAMIENVYITGGGSLLPNFVDRVQSEVMGFLPSGTPFNVTRSPDPIVDPWRGMQKWAQSEDAFHSYVTKEEYEEMGPEYIKEHNLGNVCLRDL
;
A
#
# COMPACT_ATOMS: atom_id res chain seq x y z
N MET A 1 8.78 26.35 -24.01
CA MET A 1 10.25 26.22 -24.16
C MET A 1 10.54 25.06 -25.10
N PRO A 2 11.71 24.98 -25.76
CA PRO A 2 12.21 23.71 -26.26
C PRO A 2 12.33 22.73 -25.08
N SER A 3 12.00 21.46 -25.26
CA SER A 3 12.26 20.45 -24.24
C SER A 3 13.77 20.39 -23.98
N ALA A 4 14.17 20.47 -22.71
CA ALA A 4 15.53 20.10 -22.35
C ALA A 4 15.77 18.66 -22.82
N GLN A 5 16.95 18.39 -23.38
CA GLN A 5 17.29 17.03 -23.81
C GLN A 5 17.27 16.13 -22.58
N ARG A 6 16.30 15.22 -22.50
CA ARG A 6 16.18 14.25 -21.39
C ARG A 6 17.47 13.44 -21.32
N THR A 7 18.32 13.78 -20.36
CA THR A 7 19.49 12.98 -20.00
C THR A 7 18.98 11.68 -19.40
N GLU A 8 19.07 10.58 -20.16
CA GLU A 8 18.66 9.27 -19.69
C GLU A 8 19.42 8.92 -18.40
N LEU A 9 18.69 8.84 -17.29
CA LEU A 9 19.27 8.45 -16.02
C LEU A 9 19.78 7.00 -16.11
N PRO A 10 20.91 6.68 -15.47
CA PRO A 10 21.44 5.31 -15.46
C PRO A 10 20.43 4.32 -14.85
N PRO A 11 20.56 3.01 -15.14
CA PRO A 11 19.68 1.99 -14.57
C PRO A 11 19.60 2.08 -13.04
N GLN A 12 18.39 2.06 -12.49
CA GLN A 12 18.16 2.15 -11.05
C GLN A 12 18.88 0.99 -10.33
N LYS A 13 19.80 1.32 -9.42
CA LYS A 13 20.34 0.32 -8.50
C LYS A 13 19.25 -0.04 -7.49
N LEU A 14 18.95 -1.33 -7.40
CA LEU A 14 17.98 -1.90 -6.46
C LEU A 14 18.73 -2.72 -5.40
N TYR A 15 18.30 -2.61 -4.15
CA TYR A 15 18.80 -3.44 -3.04
C TYR A 15 17.68 -4.39 -2.60
N PRO A 16 17.91 -5.71 -2.48
CA PRO A 16 16.88 -6.63 -2.01
C PRO A 16 16.57 -6.38 -0.51
N LEU A 17 15.31 -6.50 -0.11
CA LEU A 17 14.93 -6.50 1.29
C LEU A 17 15.62 -7.67 2.03
N ARG A 18 16.36 -7.35 3.09
CA ARG A 18 17.14 -8.34 3.85
C ARG A 18 16.25 -9.13 4.81
N GLU A 19 15.85 -10.32 4.38
CA GLU A 19 15.24 -11.35 5.22
C GLU A 19 16.25 -11.99 6.20
N PRO A 20 15.82 -12.50 7.37
CA PRO A 20 16.63 -13.38 8.20
C PRO A 20 16.99 -14.66 7.43
N VAL A 21 18.29 -14.88 7.21
CA VAL A 21 18.82 -16.10 6.61
C VAL A 21 18.76 -17.22 7.67
N PRO A 22 18.17 -18.40 7.37
CA PRO A 22 18.18 -19.53 8.31
C PRO A 22 19.62 -20.01 8.53
N PRO A 23 20.07 -20.27 9.77
CA PRO A 23 21.38 -20.85 10.01
C PRO A 23 21.42 -22.31 9.53
N ASN A 24 22.51 -22.68 8.86
CA ASN A 24 22.70 -24.04 8.32
C ASN A 24 22.89 -25.10 9.42
N GLU A 25 23.43 -24.68 10.57
CA GLU A 25 23.79 -25.49 11.72
C GLU A 25 23.03 -24.95 12.96
N PRO A 26 22.81 -25.76 14.02
CA PRO A 26 22.36 -25.24 15.32
C PRO A 26 23.37 -24.24 15.91
N GLU A 27 22.95 -23.48 16.92
CA GLU A 27 23.89 -22.75 17.78
C GLU A 27 24.91 -23.74 18.39
N PRO A 28 26.23 -23.44 18.35
CA PRO A 28 27.26 -24.43 18.68
C PRO A 28 27.44 -24.62 20.18
N PHE A 29 27.60 -25.87 20.61
CA PHE A 29 27.98 -26.23 21.97
C PHE A 29 29.50 -26.07 22.20
N TYR A 30 29.87 -25.34 23.23
CA TYR A 30 31.25 -25.00 23.58
C TYR A 30 31.98 -26.18 24.27
N GLN A 31 32.89 -26.81 23.52
CA GLN A 31 33.53 -28.08 23.91
C GLN A 31 34.62 -27.97 25.01
N HIS A 32 34.95 -26.77 25.49
CA HIS A 32 36.11 -26.51 26.35
C HIS A 32 35.74 -25.82 27.67
N TYR A 33 34.58 -26.18 28.23
CA TYR A 33 34.16 -25.77 29.56
C TYR A 33 35.22 -26.12 30.62
N GLN A 34 35.43 -25.20 31.55
CA GLN A 34 36.34 -25.35 32.70
C GLN A 34 35.61 -24.81 33.94
N PRO A 35 35.60 -25.55 35.07
CA PRO A 35 35.08 -25.01 36.35
C PRO A 35 35.95 -23.87 36.86
N ASP A 36 35.46 -23.13 37.86
CA ASP A 36 36.12 -22.00 38.55
C ASP A 36 36.45 -20.76 37.69
N VAL A 37 36.62 -20.90 36.37
CA VAL A 37 36.81 -19.81 35.42
C VAL A 37 35.54 -18.96 35.34
N PRO A 38 35.57 -17.63 35.55
CA PRO A 38 34.37 -16.81 35.49
C PRO A 38 33.66 -16.90 34.13
N ILE A 39 32.34 -17.07 34.16
CA ILE A 39 31.45 -16.94 33.01
C ILE A 39 31.10 -15.44 32.85
N ALA A 40 31.28 -14.90 31.65
CA ALA A 40 30.89 -13.52 31.32
C ALA A 40 29.66 -13.54 30.41
N ILE A 41 28.57 -12.91 30.86
CA ILE A 41 27.27 -12.81 30.18
C ILE A 41 26.97 -11.33 29.90
N ASP A 42 27.12 -10.91 28.65
CA ASP A 42 26.64 -9.60 28.22
C ASP A 42 25.18 -9.72 27.80
N PHE A 43 24.26 -9.29 28.66
CA PHE A 43 22.82 -9.52 28.54
C PHE A 43 22.10 -8.32 27.91
N GLY A 44 22.57 -7.88 26.74
CA GLY A 44 22.00 -6.74 26.02
C GLY A 44 20.61 -7.03 25.43
N SER A 45 19.76 -6.02 25.28
CA SER A 45 18.38 -6.17 24.78
C SER A 45 18.26 -6.59 23.31
N ALA A 46 19.31 -6.37 22.51
CA ALA A 46 19.37 -6.77 21.09
C ALA A 46 19.96 -8.17 20.88
N ASN A 47 21.12 -8.43 21.50
CA ASN A 47 21.83 -9.71 21.42
C ASN A 47 22.50 -9.99 22.76
N VAL A 48 22.52 -11.26 23.15
CA VAL A 48 23.33 -11.79 24.26
C VAL A 48 24.69 -12.23 23.73
N ARG A 49 25.75 -12.05 24.53
CA ARG A 49 27.08 -12.65 24.28
C ARG A 49 27.51 -13.38 25.54
N VAL A 50 27.80 -14.68 25.41
CA VAL A 50 28.18 -15.52 26.55
C VAL A 50 29.47 -16.28 26.27
N GLY A 51 30.34 -16.41 27.26
CA GLY A 51 31.65 -17.05 27.12
C GLY A 51 32.39 -17.21 28.44
N LEU A 52 33.37 -18.11 28.49
CA LEU A 52 34.33 -18.17 29.60
C LEU A 52 35.42 -17.11 29.44
N THR A 53 35.84 -16.50 30.55
CA THR A 53 36.83 -15.40 30.58
C THR A 53 38.28 -15.84 30.32
N ASN A 54 38.51 -17.14 30.04
CA ASN A 54 39.76 -17.68 29.51
C ASN A 54 39.85 -17.57 27.96
N SER A 55 38.74 -17.28 27.26
CA SER A 55 38.70 -17.01 25.82
C SER A 55 38.98 -15.53 25.50
N GLN A 56 39.37 -15.23 24.26
CA GLN A 56 39.52 -13.85 23.74
C GLN A 56 38.22 -13.27 23.14
N ASN A 57 37.24 -14.12 22.86
CA ASN A 57 35.94 -13.77 22.27
C ASN A 57 34.83 -14.59 22.98
N PRO A 58 33.57 -14.11 22.99
CA PRO A 58 32.45 -14.91 23.49
C PRO A 58 32.34 -16.23 22.73
N SER A 59 31.86 -17.27 23.41
CA SER A 59 31.61 -18.60 22.84
C SER A 59 30.40 -18.57 21.91
N ASN A 60 29.34 -17.85 22.30
CA ASN A 60 28.06 -17.78 21.61
C ASN A 60 27.56 -16.32 21.57
N VAL A 61 26.94 -15.95 20.45
CA VAL A 61 26.38 -14.61 20.22
C VAL A 61 25.09 -14.73 19.42
N PHE A 62 23.96 -14.39 20.02
CA PHE A 62 22.64 -14.62 19.44
C PHE A 62 21.62 -13.52 19.83
N PRO A 63 20.56 -13.30 19.01
CA PRO A 63 19.53 -12.31 19.31
C PRO A 63 18.80 -12.58 20.63
N THR A 64 18.46 -11.53 21.37
CA THR A 64 17.78 -11.64 22.68
C THR A 64 16.27 -11.85 22.50
N LEU A 65 15.92 -12.99 21.88
CA LEU A 65 14.57 -13.35 21.45
C LEU A 65 14.21 -14.77 21.88
N VAL A 66 12.93 -14.96 22.23
CA VAL A 66 12.30 -16.25 22.53
C VAL A 66 11.04 -16.41 21.67
N ALA A 67 10.83 -17.58 21.09
CA ALA A 67 9.61 -17.97 20.40
C ALA A 67 9.07 -19.29 20.97
N LYS A 68 7.84 -19.30 21.49
CA LYS A 68 7.17 -20.52 21.99
C LYS A 68 6.19 -21.04 20.93
N HIS A 69 6.38 -22.28 20.48
CA HIS A 69 5.58 -22.93 19.42
C HIS A 69 4.98 -24.24 19.92
N ARG A 70 3.76 -24.58 19.52
CA ARG A 70 3.19 -25.91 19.78
C ARG A 70 3.05 -26.68 18.48
N ASP A 71 3.97 -27.61 18.24
CA ASP A 71 3.86 -28.51 17.10
C ASP A 71 2.64 -29.43 17.28
N ARG A 72 1.78 -29.43 16.27
CA ARG A 72 0.54 -30.22 16.26
C ARG A 72 0.78 -31.70 15.93
N LYS A 73 1.96 -32.06 15.40
CA LYS A 73 2.30 -33.45 15.03
C LYS A 73 2.82 -34.25 16.22
N SER A 74 3.79 -33.71 16.96
CA SER A 74 4.30 -34.27 18.22
C SER A 74 3.42 -33.96 19.43
N ASN A 75 2.53 -32.95 19.32
CA ASN A 75 1.75 -32.38 20.41
C ASN A 75 2.61 -31.78 21.55
N GLN A 76 3.86 -31.44 21.27
CA GLN A 76 4.79 -30.82 22.22
C GLN A 76 4.84 -29.29 22.06
N THR A 77 5.16 -28.60 23.16
CA THR A 77 5.47 -27.17 23.14
C THR A 77 6.99 -27.01 23.12
N LEU A 78 7.51 -26.45 22.02
CA LEU A 78 8.90 -26.09 21.83
C LEU A 78 9.12 -24.64 22.29
N THR A 79 10.25 -24.39 22.94
CA THR A 79 10.77 -23.04 23.19
C THR A 79 12.04 -22.90 22.34
N LEU A 80 12.01 -22.01 21.35
CA LEU A 80 13.15 -21.69 20.49
C LEU A 80 13.72 -20.33 20.92
N ILE A 81 15.04 -20.19 20.89
CA ILE A 81 15.77 -19.03 21.40
C ILE A 81 16.81 -18.60 20.37
N GLY A 82 17.09 -17.29 20.30
CA GLY A 82 18.22 -16.76 19.53
C GLY A 82 18.22 -17.18 18.06
N ASN A 83 19.33 -17.77 17.61
CA ASN A 83 19.53 -18.13 16.22
C ASN A 83 18.66 -19.31 15.75
N ASP A 84 18.35 -20.28 16.64
CA ASP A 84 17.53 -21.46 16.29
C ASP A 84 16.08 -21.11 15.92
N ILE A 85 15.55 -19.95 16.35
CA ILE A 85 14.23 -19.44 15.93
C ILE A 85 14.10 -19.37 14.41
N TYR A 86 15.20 -19.10 13.70
CA TYR A 86 15.23 -18.92 12.25
C TYR A 86 15.48 -20.23 11.47
N ARG A 87 15.69 -21.36 12.16
CA ARG A 87 16.14 -22.63 11.54
C ARG A 87 15.01 -23.49 10.98
N GLU A 88 13.80 -23.44 11.55
CA GLU A 88 12.69 -24.32 11.16
C GLU A 88 11.91 -23.82 9.92
N GLY A 89 12.37 -24.23 8.73
CA GLY A 89 11.80 -23.84 7.42
C GLY A 89 10.34 -24.25 7.13
N ILE A 90 9.64 -24.94 8.04
CA ILE A 90 8.22 -25.35 7.87
C ILE A 90 7.25 -24.32 8.47
N SER A 91 7.66 -23.57 9.49
CA SER A 91 6.81 -22.61 10.23
C SER A 91 7.39 -21.19 10.28
N LEU A 92 8.45 -20.92 9.51
CA LEU A 92 9.33 -19.76 9.65
C LEU A 92 8.61 -18.42 9.83
N ASN A 93 7.60 -18.10 9.02
CA ASN A 93 6.88 -16.83 9.11
C ASN A 93 6.02 -16.71 10.39
N THR A 94 5.41 -17.80 10.82
CA THR A 94 4.63 -17.88 12.08
C THR A 94 5.53 -17.80 13.30
N LEU A 95 6.72 -18.41 13.24
CA LEU A 95 7.73 -18.35 14.31
C LEU A 95 8.33 -16.94 14.41
N LYS A 96 8.77 -16.35 13.29
CA LYS A 96 9.23 -14.95 13.19
C LYS A 96 8.22 -13.97 13.81
N ALA A 97 6.92 -14.13 13.49
CA ALA A 97 5.86 -13.27 14.01
C ALA A 97 5.53 -13.49 15.50
N GLY A 98 5.92 -14.62 16.09
CA GLY A 98 5.72 -14.95 17.51
C GLY A 98 6.91 -14.65 18.41
N ALA A 99 8.08 -14.32 17.84
CA ALA A 99 9.31 -14.07 18.59
C ALA A 99 9.24 -12.74 19.39
N LYS A 100 9.74 -12.77 20.63
CA LYS A 100 9.68 -11.65 21.57
C LYS A 100 10.94 -11.55 22.43
N SER A 101 11.31 -10.33 22.81
CA SER A 101 12.35 -10.08 23.81
C SER A 101 11.80 -10.26 25.23
N PRO A 102 12.64 -10.59 26.25
CA PRO A 102 12.29 -10.41 27.65
C PRO A 102 12.20 -8.93 28.07
N PHE A 103 12.75 -8.02 27.27
CA PHE A 103 12.82 -6.58 27.56
C PHE A 103 11.55 -5.81 27.11
N ASP A 104 11.17 -4.81 27.91
CA ASP A 104 10.32 -3.69 27.49
C ASP A 104 11.11 -2.39 27.69
N GLY A 105 11.39 -1.70 26.59
CA GLY A 105 12.48 -0.72 26.52
C GLY A 105 13.79 -1.29 27.10
N ALA A 106 14.40 -0.56 28.03
CA ALA A 106 15.69 -0.92 28.63
C ALA A 106 15.62 -1.88 29.84
N LEU A 107 14.44 -2.36 30.25
CA LEU A 107 14.25 -3.16 31.47
C LEU A 107 13.63 -4.53 31.17
N ILE A 108 13.90 -5.53 32.01
CA ILE A 108 13.31 -6.88 31.89
C ILE A 108 11.87 -6.82 32.38
N ALA A 109 10.92 -7.12 31.48
CA ALA A 109 9.49 -7.20 31.77
C ALA A 109 8.98 -8.65 31.87
N ASN A 110 9.68 -9.60 31.24
CA ASN A 110 9.32 -11.02 31.24
C ASN A 110 10.49 -11.88 31.73
N TRP A 111 10.42 -12.27 33.00
CA TRP A 111 11.45 -13.06 33.68
C TRP A 111 11.51 -14.51 33.19
N ASP A 112 10.39 -15.17 32.87
CA ASP A 112 10.37 -16.51 32.24
C ASP A 112 11.24 -16.56 30.98
N TYR A 113 11.24 -15.47 30.19
CA TYR A 113 12.02 -15.38 28.95
C TYR A 113 13.49 -15.07 29.24
N ALA A 114 13.81 -14.33 30.30
CA ALA A 114 15.18 -14.09 30.73
C ALA A 114 15.82 -15.38 31.27
N GLU A 115 15.10 -16.12 32.13
CA GLU A 115 15.49 -17.45 32.62
C GLU A 115 15.67 -18.43 31.45
N SER A 116 14.71 -18.52 30.52
CA SER A 116 14.83 -19.37 29.31
C SER A 116 16.11 -19.06 28.51
N ILE A 117 16.48 -17.79 28.37
CA ILE A 117 17.71 -17.36 27.67
C ILE A 117 18.98 -17.69 28.47
N LEU A 118 18.94 -17.62 29.80
CA LEU A 118 20.05 -18.00 30.67
C LEU A 118 20.27 -19.52 30.67
N ASP A 119 19.20 -20.32 30.71
CA ASP A 119 19.26 -21.78 30.51
C ASP A 119 19.98 -22.11 29.20
N TYR A 120 19.51 -21.57 28.08
CA TYR A 120 20.10 -21.74 26.76
C TYR A 120 21.58 -21.30 26.72
N SER A 121 21.91 -20.19 27.38
CA SER A 121 23.29 -19.67 27.48
C SER A 121 24.23 -20.63 28.23
N LEU A 122 23.76 -21.22 29.33
CA LEU A 122 24.53 -22.15 30.16
C LEU A 122 24.61 -23.55 29.52
N GLU A 123 23.54 -24.00 28.85
CA GLU A 123 23.50 -25.26 28.11
C GLU A 123 24.47 -25.24 26.92
N HIS A 124 24.48 -24.18 26.12
CA HIS A 124 25.42 -24.04 24.99
C HIS A 124 26.87 -23.83 25.46
N LEU A 125 27.10 -23.23 26.63
CA LEU A 125 28.41 -23.27 27.28
C LEU A 125 28.86 -24.67 27.76
N SER A 126 28.00 -25.69 27.67
CA SER A 126 28.23 -27.04 28.20
C SER A 126 28.55 -27.05 29.70
N VAL A 127 27.84 -26.21 30.46
CA VAL A 127 28.04 -26.03 31.91
C VAL A 127 27.75 -27.31 32.67
N VAL A 128 28.80 -27.92 33.25
CA VAL A 128 28.67 -29.03 34.19
C VAL A 128 28.43 -28.45 35.60
N SER A 129 27.26 -28.75 36.18
CA SER A 129 26.87 -28.39 37.55
C SER A 129 27.05 -29.56 38.52
N ASN A 130 27.30 -29.26 39.80
CA ASN A 130 27.33 -30.26 40.87
C ASN A 130 26.07 -30.11 41.72
N ASN A 131 25.20 -31.12 41.75
CA ASN A 131 23.91 -31.10 42.46
C ASN A 131 23.02 -29.87 42.12
N GLY A 132 23.08 -29.39 40.88
CA GLY A 132 22.36 -28.19 40.43
C GLY A 132 23.01 -26.85 40.84
N CYS A 133 24.21 -26.86 41.42
CA CYS A 133 24.99 -25.65 41.66
C CYS A 133 25.96 -25.39 40.50
N LEU A 134 26.00 -24.14 40.03
CA LEU A 134 27.00 -23.65 39.10
C LEU A 134 28.40 -23.70 39.74
N ASN A 135 29.40 -24.21 39.01
CA ASN A 135 30.79 -24.36 39.51
C ASN A 135 31.69 -23.14 39.20
N ASN A 136 31.10 -22.01 38.78
CA ASN A 136 31.82 -20.90 38.16
C ASN A 136 31.28 -19.55 38.69
N PRO A 137 32.15 -18.55 38.97
CA PRO A 137 31.72 -17.17 39.20
C PRO A 137 30.98 -16.60 37.98
N VAL A 138 29.99 -15.74 38.20
CA VAL A 138 29.29 -15.04 37.11
C VAL A 138 29.66 -13.56 37.09
N ILE A 139 29.99 -13.04 35.91
CA ILE A 139 30.06 -11.60 35.61
C ILE A 139 28.96 -11.30 34.60
N MET A 140 28.11 -10.31 34.86
CA MET A 140 26.98 -10.00 34.00
C MET A 140 26.80 -8.49 33.78
N THR A 141 26.36 -8.08 32.59
CA THR A 141 26.04 -6.68 32.32
C THR A 141 24.66 -6.29 32.83
N GLU A 142 24.54 -5.04 33.29
CA GLU A 142 23.29 -4.41 33.72
C GLU A 142 23.19 -2.95 33.23
N PRO A 143 21.98 -2.39 33.08
CA PRO A 143 21.81 -1.00 32.61
C PRO A 143 22.32 0.03 33.62
N VAL A 144 22.67 1.22 33.13
CA VAL A 144 23.01 2.38 33.99
C VAL A 144 21.76 2.82 34.75
N GLY A 145 21.89 3.00 36.08
CA GLY A 145 20.76 3.33 36.94
C GLY A 145 19.76 2.18 37.11
N CYS A 146 20.21 0.92 37.00
CA CYS A 146 19.39 -0.28 37.17
C CYS A 146 18.53 -0.23 38.46
N PRO A 147 17.19 -0.30 38.37
CA PRO A 147 16.32 -0.31 39.55
C PRO A 147 16.61 -1.50 40.49
N LEU A 148 16.53 -1.29 41.80
CA LEU A 148 16.76 -2.36 42.79
C LEU A 148 15.88 -3.59 42.57
N SER A 149 14.64 -3.42 42.12
CA SER A 149 13.73 -4.53 41.77
C SER A 149 14.21 -5.38 40.58
N GLN A 150 14.92 -4.77 39.63
CA GLN A 150 15.50 -5.47 38.48
C GLN A 150 16.76 -6.23 38.89
N ARG A 151 17.65 -5.60 39.69
CA ARG A 151 18.81 -6.31 40.27
C ARG A 151 18.38 -7.48 41.15
N LYS A 152 17.36 -7.27 41.99
CA LYS A 152 16.77 -8.29 42.85
C LYS A 152 16.32 -9.52 42.03
N GLY A 153 15.51 -9.32 40.99
CA GLY A 153 15.04 -10.44 40.16
C GLY A 153 16.18 -11.22 39.50
N MET A 154 17.24 -10.53 39.06
CA MET A 154 18.43 -11.17 38.51
C MET A 154 19.23 -11.95 39.57
N TYR A 155 19.36 -11.42 40.79
CA TYR A 155 19.99 -12.15 41.89
C TYR A 155 19.18 -13.36 42.36
N GLU A 156 17.84 -13.27 42.43
CA GLU A 156 16.99 -14.40 42.79
C GLU A 156 17.19 -15.56 41.78
N ILE A 157 17.25 -15.26 40.47
CA ILE A 157 17.60 -16.25 39.44
C ILE A 157 19.02 -16.81 39.62
N LEU A 158 20.03 -15.96 39.80
CA LEU A 158 21.43 -16.40 39.86
C LEU A 158 21.78 -17.15 41.15
N PHE A 159 21.23 -16.79 42.31
CA PHE A 159 21.57 -17.39 43.61
C PHE A 159 20.60 -18.46 44.11
N GLU A 160 19.31 -18.42 43.75
CA GLU A 160 18.32 -19.43 44.18
C GLU A 160 18.19 -20.56 43.16
N ALA A 161 17.99 -20.21 41.87
CA ALA A 161 17.81 -21.19 40.79
C ALA A 161 19.13 -21.80 40.34
N TYR A 162 20.07 -20.99 39.83
CA TYR A 162 21.38 -21.49 39.35
C TYR A 162 22.42 -21.70 40.45
N ARG A 163 22.18 -21.14 41.64
CA ARG A 163 23.05 -21.25 42.83
C ARG A 163 24.51 -20.91 42.53
N ALA A 164 24.71 -19.80 41.83
CA ALA A 164 26.03 -19.24 41.56
C ALA A 164 26.81 -19.06 42.88
N PRO A 165 28.11 -19.42 42.92
CA PRO A 165 28.91 -19.32 44.13
C PRO A 165 29.20 -17.85 44.47
N LYS A 166 29.36 -17.01 43.44
CA LYS A 166 29.50 -15.57 43.55
C LYS A 166 29.19 -14.86 42.21
N VAL A 167 28.65 -13.63 42.30
CA VAL A 167 28.15 -12.83 41.17
C VAL A 167 28.74 -11.42 41.22
N ALA A 168 29.09 -10.87 40.06
CA ALA A 168 29.42 -9.45 39.89
C ALA A 168 28.59 -8.85 38.74
N LEU A 169 27.97 -7.71 38.99
CA LEU A 169 27.20 -6.96 37.98
C LEU A 169 27.93 -5.67 37.60
N GLY A 170 27.91 -5.27 36.34
CA GLY A 170 28.55 -4.03 35.90
C GLY A 170 28.00 -3.46 34.60
N ILE A 171 28.42 -2.24 34.26
CA ILE A 171 27.91 -1.50 33.11
C ILE A 171 28.73 -1.84 31.86
N ASP A 172 28.04 -2.32 30.82
CA ASP A 172 28.57 -2.69 29.49
C ASP A 172 29.59 -1.68 28.92
N SER A 173 29.29 -0.40 29.11
CA SER A 173 29.98 0.76 28.57
C SER A 173 31.26 1.06 29.36
N LEU A 174 31.23 0.87 30.69
CA LEU A 174 32.39 0.97 31.56
C LEU A 174 33.34 -0.22 31.34
N PHE A 175 32.81 -1.43 31.14
CA PHE A 175 33.61 -2.58 30.71
C PHE A 175 34.28 -2.32 29.35
N SER A 176 33.56 -1.84 28.33
CA SER A 176 34.14 -1.49 27.02
C SER A 176 35.29 -0.48 27.14
N PHE A 177 35.08 0.59 27.92
CA PHE A 177 36.12 1.60 28.20
C PHE A 177 37.32 1.00 28.94
N TYR A 178 37.11 0.25 30.02
CA TYR A 178 38.17 -0.45 30.76
C TYR A 178 38.94 -1.45 29.87
N GLY A 179 38.24 -2.11 28.95
CA GLY A 179 38.80 -3.02 27.96
C GLY A 179 39.81 -2.33 27.04
N ARG A 180 39.40 -1.22 26.41
CA ARG A 180 40.10 -0.59 25.28
C ARG A 180 40.84 0.71 25.56
N SER A 181 40.38 1.55 26.48
CA SER A 181 40.99 2.84 26.75
C SER A 181 42.39 2.68 27.34
N THR A 182 43.35 3.46 26.83
CA THR A 182 44.70 3.59 27.41
C THR A 182 44.77 4.67 28.49
N LYS A 183 43.73 5.52 28.61
CA LYS A 183 43.59 6.57 29.61
C LYS A 183 42.57 6.16 30.68
N ARG A 184 42.84 6.51 31.95
CA ARG A 184 41.91 6.29 33.07
C ARG A 184 40.78 7.32 33.14
N ASP A 185 41.01 8.51 32.60
CA ASP A 185 40.03 9.59 32.51
C ASP A 185 39.42 9.64 31.10
N GLY A 186 38.17 10.08 30.99
CA GLY A 186 37.48 10.22 29.71
C GLY A 186 35.99 10.51 29.83
N LEU A 187 35.33 10.65 28.68
CA LEU A 187 33.88 10.79 28.57
C LEU A 187 33.35 9.73 27.61
N ILE A 188 32.58 8.77 28.13
CA ILE A 188 32.00 7.71 27.30
C ILE A 188 30.71 8.22 26.67
N VAL A 189 30.53 7.97 25.37
CA VAL A 189 29.26 8.10 24.66
C VAL A 189 28.86 6.69 24.18
N SER A 190 27.93 6.05 24.88
CA SER A 190 27.48 4.70 24.57
C SER A 190 26.13 4.73 23.86
N VAL A 191 26.11 4.31 22.60
CA VAL A 191 24.95 4.38 21.69
C VAL A 191 24.28 3.00 21.63
N GLY A 192 23.44 2.73 22.63
CA GLY A 192 22.81 1.43 22.86
C GLY A 192 21.62 1.12 21.94
N ASN A 193 20.97 -0.01 22.19
CA ASN A 193 19.78 -0.40 21.43
C ASN A 193 18.52 0.37 21.87
N GLU A 194 18.35 0.64 23.16
CA GLU A 194 17.14 1.31 23.69
C GLU A 194 17.38 2.79 24.01
N SER A 195 18.58 3.13 24.49
CA SER A 195 18.94 4.46 24.94
C SER A 195 20.44 4.73 24.75
N THR A 196 20.80 6.00 24.76
CA THR A 196 22.17 6.50 24.64
C THR A 196 22.61 7.09 25.97
N HIS A 197 23.79 6.71 26.45
CA HIS A 197 24.34 7.16 27.73
C HIS A 197 25.62 7.98 27.55
N VAL A 198 25.72 9.10 28.25
CA VAL A 198 26.96 9.88 28.35
C VAL A 198 27.48 9.76 29.78
N ILE A 199 28.58 8.99 29.95
CA ILE A 199 29.13 8.59 31.25
C ILE A 199 30.49 9.27 31.47
N PRO A 200 30.61 10.23 32.39
CA PRO A 200 31.90 10.79 32.79
C PRO A 200 32.71 9.77 33.59
N VAL A 201 34.01 9.63 33.28
CA VAL A 201 34.93 8.71 33.95
C VAL A 201 36.16 9.48 34.43
N LEU A 202 36.45 9.37 35.72
CA LEU A 202 37.64 9.96 36.34
C LEU A 202 38.38 8.88 37.14
N GLN A 203 39.71 8.85 36.99
CA GLN A 203 40.60 7.89 37.64
C GLN A 203 40.22 6.40 37.40
N GLY A 204 39.42 6.10 36.36
CA GLY A 204 38.91 4.77 36.04
C GLY A 204 37.61 4.38 36.76
N LYS A 205 36.99 5.27 37.54
CA LYS A 205 35.64 5.08 38.11
C LYS A 205 34.61 5.87 37.30
N GLY A 206 33.48 5.24 37.00
CA GLY A 206 32.32 5.93 36.41
C GLY A 206 31.64 6.87 37.43
N ILE A 207 31.48 8.14 37.09
CA ILE A 207 30.87 9.16 37.96
C ILE A 207 29.36 9.21 37.68
N LEU A 208 28.65 8.16 38.11
CA LEU A 208 27.26 7.89 37.72
C LEU A 208 26.25 8.95 38.21
N SER A 209 26.56 9.66 39.30
CA SER A 209 25.79 10.83 39.78
C SER A 209 25.61 11.92 38.71
N ASN A 210 26.53 11.99 37.75
CA ASN A 210 26.55 12.99 36.69
C ASN A 210 26.45 12.38 35.28
N CYS A 211 26.19 11.08 35.20
CA CYS A 211 25.78 10.41 33.97
C CYS A 211 24.47 11.03 33.44
N LYS A 212 24.31 11.04 32.12
CA LYS A 212 23.08 11.46 31.44
C LYS A 212 22.63 10.37 30.46
N ARG A 213 21.32 10.26 30.27
CA ARG A 213 20.65 9.33 29.36
C ARG A 213 19.80 10.13 28.39
N ILE A 214 19.80 9.71 27.12
CA ILE A 214 18.90 10.15 26.07
C ILE A 214 18.08 8.91 25.67
N ASP A 215 16.76 9.04 25.60
CA ASP A 215 15.83 7.93 25.29
C ASP A 215 15.75 7.65 23.78
N TRP A 216 16.92 7.50 23.17
CA TRP A 216 17.10 7.16 21.76
C TRP A 216 18.20 6.12 21.55
N GLY A 217 17.93 5.16 20.67
CA GLY A 217 18.81 4.04 20.35
C GLY A 217 18.32 3.27 19.11
N GLY A 218 19.00 2.16 18.79
CA GLY A 218 18.72 1.34 17.60
C GLY A 218 17.25 0.86 17.44
N ASN A 219 16.59 0.44 18.51
CA ASN A 219 15.19 -0.02 18.49
C ASN A 219 14.20 1.16 18.31
N PRO A 220 14.23 2.24 19.12
CA PRO A 220 13.46 3.46 18.84
C PRO A 220 13.64 3.99 17.41
N ALA A 221 14.87 4.03 16.90
CA ALA A 221 15.17 4.45 15.52
C ALA A 221 14.55 3.50 14.48
N SER A 222 14.62 2.18 14.69
CA SER A 222 14.01 1.18 13.81
C SER A 222 12.48 1.27 13.79
N GLN A 223 11.85 1.54 14.94
CA GLN A 223 10.40 1.76 15.05
C GLN A 223 9.98 3.09 14.42
N PHE A 224 10.78 4.15 14.55
CA PHE A 224 10.51 5.45 13.94
C PHE A 224 10.59 5.35 12.41
N LEU A 225 11.62 4.70 11.84
CA LEU A 225 11.69 4.43 10.41
C LEU A 225 10.49 3.58 9.94
N GLN A 226 10.07 2.58 10.72
CA GLN A 226 8.89 1.75 10.40
C GLN A 226 7.61 2.60 10.31
N LYS A 227 7.42 3.55 11.24
CA LYS A 227 6.30 4.50 11.24
C LYS A 227 6.41 5.49 10.07
N THR A 228 7.59 6.05 9.80
CA THR A 228 7.81 6.98 8.68
C THR A 228 7.55 6.32 7.32
N LEU A 229 8.02 5.09 7.10
CA LEU A 229 7.75 4.35 5.86
C LEU A 229 6.27 3.96 5.72
N ALA A 230 5.59 3.62 6.82
CA ALA A 230 4.15 3.36 6.79
C ALA A 230 3.31 4.62 6.48
N LEU A 231 3.75 5.80 6.93
CA LEU A 231 3.12 7.08 6.56
C LEU A 231 3.42 7.50 5.11
N LYS A 232 4.60 7.14 4.58
CA LYS A 232 5.02 7.42 3.20
C LYS A 232 4.36 6.49 2.18
N TYR A 233 4.08 5.25 2.56
CA TYR A 233 3.46 4.23 1.73
C TYR A 233 2.31 3.52 2.47
N PRO A 234 1.17 4.20 2.72
CA PRO A 234 0.06 3.64 3.50
C PRO A 234 -0.54 2.36 2.90
N TYR A 235 -0.50 2.21 1.57
CA TYR A 235 -1.01 1.05 0.83
C TYR A 235 0.10 0.06 0.42
N PHE A 236 1.24 0.08 1.10
CA PHE A 236 2.34 -0.81 0.77
C PHE A 236 1.98 -2.28 1.07
N PRO A 237 2.07 -3.19 0.09
CA PRO A 237 1.46 -4.54 0.19
C PRO A 237 2.15 -5.49 1.19
N SER A 238 3.30 -5.11 1.78
CA SER A 238 4.09 -5.95 2.68
C SER A 238 4.47 -5.24 3.96
N ARG A 239 3.97 -5.71 5.11
CA ARG A 239 4.26 -5.11 6.42
C ARG A 239 5.74 -5.30 6.80
N LEU A 240 6.49 -4.20 6.87
CA LEU A 240 7.88 -4.21 7.34
C LEU A 240 7.98 -4.59 8.84
N SER A 241 9.00 -5.37 9.19
CA SER A 241 9.37 -5.68 10.57
C SER A 241 10.42 -4.69 11.11
N THR A 242 10.63 -4.66 12.42
CA THR A 242 11.73 -3.89 13.04
C THR A 242 13.11 -4.44 12.64
N PHE A 243 13.22 -5.74 12.33
CA PHE A 243 14.44 -6.31 11.73
C PHE A 243 14.71 -5.73 10.35
N HIS A 244 13.68 -5.57 9.50
CA HIS A 244 13.83 -4.96 8.17
C HIS A 244 14.29 -3.51 8.27
N THR A 245 13.67 -2.70 9.14
CA THR A 245 14.05 -1.29 9.29
C THR A 245 15.38 -1.10 9.99
N SER A 246 15.75 -1.97 10.94
CA SER A 246 17.10 -1.96 11.54
C SER A 246 18.19 -2.23 10.51
N ASN A 247 17.99 -3.21 9.61
CA ASN A 247 18.92 -3.47 8.50
C ASN A 247 19.01 -2.27 7.54
N ILE A 248 17.87 -1.66 7.17
CA ILE A 248 17.87 -0.46 6.30
C ILE A 248 18.65 0.70 6.95
N ILE A 249 18.56 0.87 8.28
CA ILE A 249 19.38 1.87 9.00
C ILE A 249 20.86 1.49 8.95
N GLN A 250 21.22 0.26 9.28
CA GLN A 250 22.63 -0.20 9.32
C GLN A 250 23.31 -0.16 7.94
N ASP A 251 22.61 -0.63 6.90
CA ASP A 251 23.17 -0.82 5.56
C ASP A 251 23.11 0.48 4.72
N HIS A 252 22.24 1.45 5.06
CA HIS A 252 21.96 2.62 4.19
C HIS A 252 21.85 3.99 4.88
N ALA A 253 21.65 4.11 6.19
CA ALA A 253 21.57 5.41 6.87
C ALA A 253 22.96 5.93 7.28
N TYR A 254 23.07 7.24 7.52
CA TYR A 254 24.32 7.92 7.89
C TYR A 254 24.03 9.23 8.62
N VAL A 255 24.98 9.68 9.45
CA VAL A 255 24.89 11.00 10.10
C VAL A 255 25.29 12.07 9.08
N SER A 256 24.53 13.15 9.00
CA SER A 256 24.90 14.31 8.17
C SER A 256 26.00 15.14 8.84
N LYS A 257 26.84 15.80 8.04
CA LYS A 257 27.86 16.74 8.54
C LYS A 257 27.31 18.15 8.75
N ASP A 258 26.31 18.54 7.96
CA ASP A 258 25.49 19.75 8.12
C ASP A 258 24.08 19.37 7.67
N TYR A 259 23.25 18.97 8.64
CA TYR A 259 21.91 18.44 8.38
C TYR A 259 21.00 19.49 7.73
N THR A 260 21.15 20.77 8.07
CA THR A 260 20.30 21.84 7.52
C THR A 260 20.63 22.09 6.05
N ALA A 261 21.92 22.19 5.69
CA ALA A 261 22.33 22.38 4.29
C ALA A 261 22.06 21.15 3.42
N GLU A 262 22.28 19.94 3.96
CA GLU A 262 22.03 18.70 3.23
C GLU A 262 20.52 18.45 3.04
N LEU A 263 19.70 18.63 4.07
CA LEU A 263 18.23 18.48 3.97
C LEU A 263 17.62 19.47 2.98
N ALA A 264 18.04 20.74 3.01
CA ALA A 264 17.54 21.79 2.12
C ALA A 264 17.81 21.54 0.62
N THR A 265 18.77 20.67 0.30
CA THR A 265 19.14 20.32 -1.09
C THR A 265 18.94 18.85 -1.44
N TYR A 266 18.40 18.03 -0.52
CA TYR A 266 18.36 16.57 -0.66
C TYR A 266 17.48 16.08 -1.82
N LEU A 267 16.35 16.76 -2.04
CA LEU A 267 15.38 16.43 -3.09
C LEU A 267 15.68 17.14 -4.44
N ASN A 268 16.84 17.79 -4.58
CA ASN A 268 17.32 18.24 -5.89
C ASN A 268 17.71 17.02 -6.73
N MET A 269 17.33 16.98 -8.01
CA MET A 269 17.46 15.79 -8.87
C MET A 269 18.88 15.19 -8.86
N GLU A 270 19.92 16.04 -8.96
CA GLU A 270 21.32 15.60 -8.91
C GLU A 270 21.75 14.96 -7.59
N ASN A 271 21.14 15.34 -6.47
CA ASN A 271 21.44 14.76 -5.16
C ASN A 271 20.60 13.50 -4.95
N LEU A 272 19.31 13.57 -5.30
CA LEU A 272 18.36 12.48 -5.22
C LEU A 272 18.79 11.27 -6.05
N GLU A 273 19.35 11.45 -7.24
CA GLU A 273 19.92 10.35 -8.06
C GLU A 273 21.04 9.58 -7.35
N LYS A 274 21.86 10.28 -6.55
CA LYS A 274 23.00 9.72 -5.81
C LYS A 274 22.59 9.15 -4.44
N ASN A 275 21.59 9.77 -3.81
CA ASN A 275 21.22 9.54 -2.42
C ASN A 275 19.92 8.74 -2.21
N ASP A 276 19.08 8.56 -3.23
CA ASP A 276 17.89 7.72 -3.13
C ASP A 276 18.25 6.23 -3.15
N VAL A 277 17.80 5.50 -2.13
CA VAL A 277 18.06 4.07 -1.97
C VAL A 277 16.75 3.31 -2.15
N VAL A 278 16.66 2.54 -3.23
CA VAL A 278 15.46 1.78 -3.57
C VAL A 278 15.56 0.35 -3.08
N ILE A 279 14.75 0.01 -2.08
CA ILE A 279 14.63 -1.34 -1.53
C ILE A 279 13.56 -2.10 -2.30
N GLN A 280 13.92 -3.20 -2.96
CA GLN A 280 13.00 -4.13 -3.62
C GLN A 280 12.54 -5.18 -2.61
N VAL A 281 11.26 -5.19 -2.28
CA VAL A 281 10.63 -6.30 -1.55
C VAL A 281 10.40 -7.48 -2.52
N PRO A 282 10.52 -8.75 -2.08
CA PRO A 282 10.25 -9.91 -2.94
C PRO A 282 8.84 -9.93 -3.50
N VAL A 283 8.69 -10.38 -4.75
CA VAL A 283 7.40 -10.50 -5.46
C VAL A 283 7.41 -11.74 -6.33
N ASP A 284 6.42 -12.62 -6.14
CA ASP A 284 6.16 -13.74 -7.06
C ASP A 284 5.34 -13.25 -8.26
N ILE A 285 6.03 -12.71 -9.27
CA ILE A 285 5.41 -12.27 -10.52
C ILE A 285 4.99 -13.51 -11.32
N VAL A 286 3.71 -13.85 -11.29
CA VAL A 286 3.13 -14.90 -12.15
C VAL A 286 3.25 -14.46 -13.61
N PRO A 287 3.86 -15.26 -14.51
CA PRO A 287 3.96 -14.90 -15.92
C PRO A 287 2.58 -14.74 -16.57
N GLU A 288 2.42 -13.73 -17.43
CA GLU A 288 1.20 -13.56 -18.22
C GLU A 288 0.85 -14.87 -18.96
N LYS A 289 -0.44 -15.23 -18.91
CA LYS A 289 -1.00 -16.19 -19.87
C LYS A 289 -1.03 -15.49 -21.22
N ALA A 290 -0.09 -15.83 -22.10
CA ALA A 290 0.13 -15.17 -23.38
C ALA A 290 -1.18 -14.73 -24.06
N LYS A 291 -1.31 -13.41 -24.28
CA LYS A 291 -2.48 -12.80 -24.92
C LYS A 291 -2.72 -13.50 -26.27
N LYS A 292 -3.95 -13.99 -26.48
CA LYS A 292 -4.34 -14.68 -27.72
C LYS A 292 -4.24 -13.71 -28.89
N SER A 293 -3.74 -14.16 -30.03
CA SER A 293 -3.52 -13.28 -31.18
C SER A 293 -4.82 -12.65 -31.67
N GLU A 294 -4.71 -11.45 -32.24
CA GLU A 294 -5.84 -10.72 -32.82
C GLU A 294 -6.62 -11.56 -33.83
N GLU A 295 -5.94 -12.43 -34.59
CA GLU A 295 -6.58 -13.36 -35.52
C GLU A 295 -7.46 -14.41 -34.81
N GLU A 296 -7.02 -14.95 -33.66
CA GLU A 296 -7.85 -15.88 -32.87
C GLU A 296 -9.05 -15.16 -32.26
N LEU A 297 -8.84 -13.92 -31.78
CA LEU A 297 -9.85 -13.10 -31.13
C LEU A 297 -10.90 -12.61 -32.12
N ALA A 298 -10.50 -12.15 -33.31
CA ALA A 298 -11.38 -11.82 -34.43
C ALA A 298 -12.19 -13.04 -34.89
N ARG A 299 -11.54 -14.21 -35.04
CA ARG A 299 -12.20 -15.47 -35.42
C ARG A 299 -13.18 -15.98 -34.36
N GLN A 300 -13.05 -15.55 -33.10
CA GLN A 300 -14.06 -15.77 -32.05
C GLN A 300 -15.18 -14.71 -32.08
N ALA A 301 -14.86 -13.43 -32.30
CA ALA A 301 -15.84 -12.36 -32.45
C ALA A 301 -16.77 -12.60 -33.65
N GLU A 302 -16.23 -13.05 -34.78
CA GLU A 302 -16.99 -13.43 -35.97
C GLU A 302 -17.93 -14.62 -35.68
N LYS A 303 -17.45 -15.67 -34.99
CA LYS A 303 -18.30 -16.78 -34.55
C LYS A 303 -19.41 -16.34 -33.61
N ARG A 304 -19.15 -15.43 -32.66
CA ARG A 304 -20.19 -14.85 -31.78
C ARG A 304 -21.20 -14.03 -32.59
N LYS A 305 -20.75 -13.24 -33.57
CA LYS A 305 -21.61 -12.45 -34.46
C LYS A 305 -22.48 -13.34 -35.35
N GLU A 306 -21.95 -14.43 -35.87
CA GLU A 306 -22.70 -15.41 -36.65
C GLU A 306 -23.72 -16.18 -35.79
N GLN A 307 -23.33 -16.61 -34.58
CA GLN A 307 -24.25 -17.26 -33.63
C GLN A 307 -25.36 -16.31 -33.19
N GLY A 308 -25.04 -15.06 -32.86
CA GLY A 308 -26.02 -14.03 -32.49
C GLY A 308 -27.00 -13.74 -33.63
N ARG A 309 -26.51 -13.64 -34.86
CA ARG A 309 -27.36 -13.49 -36.05
C ARG A 309 -28.27 -14.71 -36.27
N ARG A 310 -27.74 -15.94 -36.19
CA ARG A 310 -28.55 -17.17 -36.27
C ARG A 310 -29.61 -17.24 -35.16
N LEU A 311 -29.31 -16.75 -33.96
CA LEU A 311 -30.26 -16.62 -32.85
C LEU A 311 -31.35 -15.58 -33.14
N GLN A 312 -31.00 -14.42 -33.71
CA GLN A 312 -31.97 -13.41 -34.14
C GLN A 312 -32.87 -13.93 -35.28
N GLU A 313 -32.30 -14.59 -36.30
CA GLU A 313 -33.05 -15.22 -37.39
C GLU A 313 -34.02 -16.31 -36.86
N GLN A 314 -33.58 -17.16 -35.92
CA GLN A 314 -34.46 -18.13 -35.26
C GLN A 314 -35.51 -17.46 -34.36
N ALA A 315 -35.19 -16.37 -33.68
CA ALA A 315 -36.14 -15.64 -32.83
C ALA A 315 -37.20 -14.93 -33.68
N GLN A 316 -36.82 -14.31 -34.80
CA GLN A 316 -37.74 -13.74 -35.78
C GLN A 316 -38.63 -14.83 -36.40
N LYS A 317 -38.05 -15.97 -36.82
CA LYS A 317 -38.84 -17.09 -37.37
C LYS A 317 -39.84 -17.64 -36.36
N LYS A 318 -39.44 -17.86 -35.10
CA LYS A 318 -40.34 -18.29 -34.02
C LYS A 318 -41.39 -17.23 -33.65
N ARG A 319 -41.10 -15.93 -33.79
CA ARG A 319 -42.10 -14.85 -33.63
C ARG A 319 -43.12 -14.88 -34.76
N LEU A 320 -42.68 -15.08 -36.01
CA LEU A 320 -43.55 -15.19 -37.19
C LEU A 320 -44.42 -16.46 -37.15
N GLU A 321 -43.83 -17.61 -36.81
CA GLU A 321 -44.54 -18.88 -36.62
C GLU A 321 -45.63 -18.75 -35.54
N LYS A 322 -45.33 -18.11 -34.41
CA LYS A 322 -46.33 -17.81 -33.36
C LYS A 322 -47.39 -16.79 -33.76
N LEU A 323 -47.08 -15.87 -34.68
CA LEU A 323 -48.05 -14.91 -35.19
C LEU A 323 -49.03 -15.60 -36.15
N ILE A 324 -48.51 -16.39 -37.10
CA ILE A 324 -49.31 -17.22 -38.02
C ILE A 324 -50.19 -18.21 -37.24
N GLN A 325 -49.64 -18.88 -36.22
CA GLN A 325 -50.40 -19.77 -35.35
C GLN A 325 -51.57 -19.03 -34.67
N LYS A 326 -51.34 -17.83 -34.13
CA LYS A 326 -52.41 -17.01 -33.51
C LYS A 326 -53.46 -16.52 -34.51
N GLU A 327 -53.09 -16.26 -35.75
CA GLU A 327 -54.04 -15.91 -36.82
C GLU A 327 -54.91 -17.12 -37.18
N GLN A 328 -54.32 -18.32 -37.27
CA GLN A 328 -55.04 -19.58 -37.51
C GLN A 328 -55.96 -19.98 -36.34
N GLU A 329 -55.50 -19.82 -35.08
CA GLU A 329 -56.32 -20.02 -33.88
C GLU A 329 -57.50 -19.04 -33.84
N PHE A 330 -57.26 -17.76 -34.13
CA PHE A 330 -58.31 -16.74 -34.19
C PHE A 330 -59.35 -17.04 -35.29
N GLU A 331 -58.90 -17.46 -36.48
CA GLU A 331 -59.77 -17.88 -37.58
C GLU A 331 -60.58 -19.15 -37.22
N TYR A 332 -59.94 -20.16 -36.62
CA TYR A 332 -60.62 -21.38 -36.17
C TYR A 332 -61.74 -21.08 -35.15
N TYR A 333 -61.41 -20.37 -34.06
CA TYR A 333 -62.39 -20.09 -33.01
C TYR A 333 -63.46 -19.07 -33.45
N THR A 334 -63.17 -18.19 -34.40
CA THR A 334 -64.20 -17.32 -35.02
C THR A 334 -65.19 -18.14 -35.86
N ASN A 335 -64.70 -19.07 -36.68
CA ASN A 335 -65.55 -19.99 -37.44
C ASN A 335 -66.35 -20.94 -36.53
N LEU A 336 -65.77 -21.38 -35.41
CA LEU A 336 -66.47 -22.15 -34.37
C LEU A 336 -67.60 -21.31 -33.76
N ARG A 337 -67.35 -20.04 -33.38
CA ARG A 337 -68.37 -19.13 -32.85
C ARG A 337 -69.55 -18.94 -33.83
N GLU A 338 -69.25 -18.80 -35.13
CA GLU A 338 -70.27 -18.75 -36.18
C GLU A 338 -71.03 -20.07 -36.37
N THR A 339 -70.44 -21.21 -36.04
CA THR A 339 -71.10 -22.52 -36.11
C THR A 339 -71.98 -22.76 -34.89
N LEU A 340 -71.50 -22.39 -33.70
CA LEU A 340 -72.24 -22.46 -32.44
C LEU A 340 -73.49 -21.56 -32.44
N SER A 341 -73.43 -20.39 -33.07
CA SER A 341 -74.57 -19.46 -33.20
C SER A 341 -75.76 -20.02 -34.01
N LYS A 342 -75.57 -21.15 -34.71
CA LYS A 342 -76.59 -21.81 -35.56
C LYS A 342 -77.19 -23.07 -34.90
N LEU A 343 -76.75 -23.42 -33.68
CA LEU A 343 -77.19 -24.61 -32.92
C LEU A 343 -78.15 -24.25 -31.79
N SER A 344 -78.84 -25.24 -31.21
CA SER A 344 -79.63 -25.01 -30.00
C SER A 344 -78.72 -24.73 -28.81
N LYS A 345 -79.18 -23.93 -27.84
CA LYS A 345 -78.34 -23.46 -26.71
C LYS A 345 -77.66 -24.60 -25.94
N SER A 346 -78.37 -25.71 -25.69
CA SER A 346 -77.83 -26.87 -24.98
C SER A 346 -76.80 -27.66 -25.79
N GLU A 347 -76.94 -27.71 -27.12
CA GLU A 347 -75.95 -28.35 -28.00
C GLU A 347 -74.70 -27.47 -28.16
N ALA A 348 -74.88 -26.15 -28.23
CA ALA A 348 -73.78 -25.18 -28.26
C ALA A 348 -72.94 -25.28 -26.98
N GLU A 349 -73.55 -25.21 -25.79
CA GLU A 349 -72.87 -25.36 -24.49
C GLU A 349 -72.10 -26.69 -24.40
N ARG A 350 -72.71 -27.80 -24.83
CA ARG A 350 -72.05 -29.12 -24.84
C ARG A 350 -70.88 -29.21 -25.83
N ARG A 351 -70.91 -28.46 -26.93
CA ARG A 351 -69.80 -28.42 -27.91
C ARG A 351 -68.68 -27.48 -27.48
N VAL A 352 -68.99 -26.39 -26.76
CA VAL A 352 -67.99 -25.51 -26.14
C VAL A 352 -67.16 -26.26 -25.10
N GLN A 353 -67.82 -27.07 -24.26
CA GLN A 353 -67.14 -27.95 -23.28
C GLN A 353 -66.29 -29.05 -23.93
N ALA A 354 -66.63 -29.47 -25.15
CA ALA A 354 -65.84 -30.45 -25.91
C ALA A 354 -64.58 -29.85 -26.57
N GLU A 355 -64.49 -28.51 -26.66
CA GLU A 355 -63.33 -27.76 -27.14
C GLU A 355 -62.59 -27.10 -25.94
N GLU A 356 -62.75 -27.66 -24.73
CA GLU A 356 -62.10 -27.32 -23.46
C GLU A 356 -62.42 -25.92 -22.85
N PHE A 357 -63.49 -25.26 -23.30
CA PHE A 357 -63.97 -24.00 -22.68
C PHE A 357 -65.10 -24.23 -21.67
N GLU A 358 -65.03 -23.60 -20.50
CA GLU A 358 -66.05 -23.71 -19.44
C GLU A 358 -67.39 -23.08 -19.85
N SER A 359 -67.36 -21.97 -20.60
CA SER A 359 -68.58 -21.27 -21.05
C SER A 359 -68.41 -20.56 -22.40
N MET A 360 -69.56 -20.23 -23.04
CA MET A 360 -69.61 -19.38 -24.24
C MET A 360 -68.99 -17.98 -24.02
N ALA A 361 -69.00 -17.47 -22.78
CA ALA A 361 -68.40 -16.18 -22.47
C ALA A 361 -66.86 -16.25 -22.49
N ASP A 362 -66.29 -17.36 -22.01
CA ASP A 362 -64.83 -17.56 -21.98
C ASP A 362 -64.27 -17.81 -23.37
N LEU A 363 -64.99 -18.54 -24.24
CA LEU A 363 -64.67 -18.65 -25.66
C LEU A 363 -64.64 -17.27 -26.35
N SER A 364 -65.62 -16.40 -26.12
CA SER A 364 -65.61 -15.05 -26.70
C SER A 364 -64.47 -14.19 -26.14
N LYS A 365 -64.23 -14.25 -24.83
CA LYS A 365 -63.14 -13.54 -24.14
C LYS A 365 -61.76 -13.96 -24.64
N TYR A 366 -61.59 -15.23 -25.02
CA TYR A 366 -60.38 -15.76 -25.63
C TYR A 366 -60.17 -15.22 -27.06
N ILE A 367 -61.22 -15.23 -27.89
CA ILE A 367 -61.22 -14.65 -29.25
C ILE A 367 -60.86 -13.16 -29.21
N ASP A 368 -61.50 -12.37 -28.33
CA ASP A 368 -61.23 -10.94 -28.15
C ASP A 368 -59.79 -10.68 -27.65
N GLY A 369 -59.20 -11.63 -26.91
CA GLY A 369 -57.81 -11.59 -26.46
C GLY A 369 -56.81 -11.84 -27.59
N LEU A 370 -57.11 -12.78 -28.49
CA LEU A 370 -56.33 -13.03 -29.70
C LEU A 370 -56.37 -11.80 -30.64
N GLU A 371 -57.54 -11.21 -30.89
CA GLU A 371 -57.66 -10.01 -31.74
C GLU A 371 -56.77 -8.86 -31.21
N LYS A 372 -56.84 -8.57 -29.91
CA LYS A 372 -56.02 -7.53 -29.26
C LYS A 372 -54.52 -7.84 -29.35
N SER A 373 -54.14 -9.12 -29.23
CA SER A 373 -52.75 -9.56 -29.39
C SER A 373 -52.24 -9.38 -30.83
N LEU A 374 -53.08 -9.59 -31.84
CA LEU A 374 -52.72 -9.41 -33.25
C LEU A 374 -52.68 -7.93 -33.63
N LYS A 375 -53.62 -7.12 -33.13
CA LYS A 375 -53.67 -5.68 -33.36
C LYS A 375 -52.44 -4.96 -32.77
N LYS A 376 -52.06 -5.27 -31.52
CA LYS A 376 -50.86 -4.69 -30.89
C LYS A 376 -49.55 -5.08 -31.60
N ALA A 377 -49.53 -6.20 -32.33
CA ALA A 377 -48.36 -6.63 -33.11
C ALA A 377 -48.25 -5.97 -34.51
N ARG A 378 -49.23 -5.15 -34.92
CA ARG A 378 -49.32 -4.55 -36.27
C ARG A 378 -49.24 -3.02 -36.31
N THR A 379 -49.33 -2.34 -35.16
CA THR A 379 -49.29 -0.87 -35.08
C THR A 379 -48.33 -0.44 -33.98
N GLN A 380 -47.06 -0.27 -34.35
CA GLN A 380 -46.00 0.33 -33.53
C GLN A 380 -45.30 1.39 -34.39
N ASP A 381 -44.82 2.45 -33.74
CA ASP A 381 -44.12 3.65 -34.27
C ASP A 381 -45.01 4.86 -34.66
N LEU A 382 -44.46 6.05 -34.35
CA LEU A 382 -44.88 7.43 -34.70
C LEU A 382 -45.90 8.13 -33.77
N ASP A 383 -45.51 9.33 -33.33
CA ASP A 383 -46.14 10.15 -32.29
C ASP A 383 -46.23 11.63 -32.81
N GLU A 384 -46.44 12.74 -32.10
CA GLU A 384 -46.37 13.07 -30.65
C GLU A 384 -47.32 14.21 -30.21
N PRO A 385 -47.25 15.46 -30.74
CA PRO A 385 -47.54 16.64 -29.89
C PRO A 385 -48.79 17.45 -30.28
N GLU A 386 -49.45 18.24 -29.42
CA GLU A 386 -49.48 18.37 -27.94
C GLU A 386 -50.99 18.57 -27.54
N GLU A 387 -51.57 19.36 -26.62
CA GLU A 387 -51.23 20.40 -25.62
C GLU A 387 -52.20 20.24 -24.40
N ASP A 388 -52.27 21.23 -23.48
CA ASP A 388 -53.10 21.12 -22.25
C ASP A 388 -54.57 21.51 -22.41
N ILE A 389 -55.47 20.60 -21.98
CA ILE A 389 -56.85 20.92 -21.56
C ILE A 389 -57.22 20.12 -20.29
N ASN A 390 -57.95 20.75 -19.37
CA ASN A 390 -58.35 20.24 -18.05
C ASN A 390 -59.39 19.10 -18.13
N PRO A 391 -59.17 17.91 -17.51
CA PRO A 391 -59.90 16.68 -17.86
C PRO A 391 -61.36 16.58 -17.40
N GLU A 392 -61.75 17.11 -16.24
CA GLU A 392 -63.03 16.72 -15.60
C GLU A 392 -64.29 17.24 -16.31
N THR A 393 -64.16 18.15 -17.28
CA THR A 393 -65.29 18.77 -18.00
C THR A 393 -65.11 18.82 -19.53
N ALA A 394 -64.00 18.33 -20.09
CA ALA A 394 -63.62 18.62 -21.47
C ALA A 394 -64.31 17.78 -22.57
N TRP A 395 -64.81 16.57 -22.25
CA TRP A 395 -65.21 15.58 -23.28
C TRP A 395 -66.61 14.93 -23.11
N PRO A 396 -67.68 15.66 -22.75
CA PRO A 396 -68.98 15.08 -22.42
C PRO A 396 -69.71 14.37 -23.58
N LEU A 397 -69.34 14.63 -24.85
CA LEU A 397 -69.93 13.95 -26.01
C LEU A 397 -69.18 12.68 -26.43
N ALA A 398 -68.00 12.41 -25.86
CA ALA A 398 -67.13 11.31 -26.31
C ALA A 398 -67.77 9.91 -26.13
N GLU A 399 -68.71 9.77 -25.19
CA GLU A 399 -69.22 8.49 -24.68
C GLU A 399 -70.70 8.23 -25.04
N ILE A 400 -71.42 9.21 -25.60
CA ILE A 400 -72.82 9.07 -26.07
C ILE A 400 -72.85 8.36 -27.45
N PRO A 401 -73.70 7.35 -27.72
CA PRO A 401 -73.75 6.64 -29.01
C PRO A 401 -74.03 7.53 -30.24
N ASP A 402 -73.44 7.19 -31.39
CA ASP A 402 -73.59 7.96 -32.65
C ASP A 402 -75.03 7.99 -33.19
N SER A 403 -75.91 7.09 -32.73
CA SER A 403 -77.32 7.01 -33.10
C SER A 403 -78.23 8.07 -32.46
N GLU A 404 -77.71 8.83 -31.48
CA GLU A 404 -78.49 9.80 -30.69
C GLU A 404 -78.03 11.25 -30.92
N LEU A 405 -77.15 11.47 -31.91
CA LEU A 405 -76.43 12.72 -32.15
C LEU A 405 -76.71 13.28 -33.55
N SER A 406 -76.79 14.60 -33.70
CA SER A 406 -76.86 15.25 -35.02
C SER A 406 -75.53 15.16 -35.78
N GLU A 407 -75.55 15.35 -37.11
CA GLU A 407 -74.32 15.33 -37.92
C GLU A 407 -73.26 16.34 -37.46
N GLU A 408 -73.69 17.48 -36.90
CA GLU A 408 -72.80 18.47 -36.28
C GLU A 408 -72.21 17.97 -34.96
N GLN A 409 -73.02 17.32 -34.11
CA GLN A 409 -72.56 16.76 -32.84
C GLN A 409 -71.62 15.57 -33.03
N ILE A 410 -71.83 14.73 -34.06
CA ILE A 410 -70.91 13.64 -34.42
C ILE A 410 -69.54 14.20 -34.83
N LYS A 411 -69.50 15.37 -35.47
CA LYS A 411 -68.25 16.07 -35.82
C LYS A 411 -67.52 16.60 -34.58
N GLU A 412 -68.25 17.19 -33.64
CA GLU A 412 -67.68 17.68 -32.36
C GLU A 412 -67.23 16.53 -31.45
N LYS A 413 -67.95 15.40 -31.45
CA LYS A 413 -67.56 14.17 -30.75
C LYS A 413 -66.21 13.62 -31.24
N ARG A 414 -65.94 13.63 -32.55
CA ARG A 414 -64.62 13.23 -33.10
C ARG A 414 -63.50 14.14 -32.59
N ARG A 415 -63.76 15.45 -32.49
CA ARG A 415 -62.82 16.45 -31.94
C ARG A 415 -62.55 16.21 -30.45
N GLN A 416 -63.58 15.96 -29.65
CA GLN A 416 -63.43 15.64 -28.22
C GLN A 416 -62.67 14.32 -27.99
N LYS A 417 -62.94 13.29 -28.81
CA LYS A 417 -62.25 11.99 -28.70
C LYS A 417 -60.75 12.07 -29.02
N LEU A 418 -60.35 12.97 -29.93
CA LEU A 418 -58.94 13.27 -30.21
C LEU A 418 -58.27 13.93 -29.00
N LEU A 419 -58.90 14.96 -28.43
CA LEU A 419 -58.38 15.70 -27.28
C LEU A 419 -58.19 14.81 -26.03
N LYS A 420 -59.13 13.89 -25.76
CA LYS A 420 -59.00 12.90 -24.67
C LYS A 420 -57.76 12.00 -24.86
N SER A 421 -57.48 11.58 -26.10
CA SER A 421 -56.31 10.75 -26.42
C SER A 421 -54.98 11.45 -26.15
N ASN A 422 -54.88 12.75 -26.43
CA ASN A 422 -53.66 13.52 -26.19
C ASN A 422 -53.41 13.74 -24.68
N TYR A 423 -54.48 13.99 -23.91
CA TYR A 423 -54.38 14.05 -22.44
C TYR A 423 -53.91 12.71 -21.84
N GLU A 424 -54.46 11.58 -22.31
CA GLU A 424 -54.05 10.22 -21.90
C GLU A 424 -52.62 9.84 -22.33
N ALA A 425 -51.99 10.59 -23.24
CA ALA A 425 -50.57 10.45 -23.58
C ALA A 425 -49.69 11.26 -22.61
N ARG A 426 -50.02 12.54 -22.38
CA ARG A 426 -49.30 13.43 -21.44
C ARG A 426 -49.26 12.89 -20.01
N LEU A 427 -50.33 12.21 -19.56
CA LEU A 427 -50.33 11.54 -18.25
C LEU A 427 -49.24 10.46 -18.16
N ARG A 428 -49.03 9.68 -19.23
CA ARG A 428 -48.01 8.61 -19.29
C ARG A 428 -46.60 9.16 -19.40
N ALA A 429 -46.36 10.20 -20.20
CA ALA A 429 -45.05 10.85 -20.25
C ALA A 429 -44.64 11.45 -18.88
N LYS A 430 -45.61 11.98 -18.12
CA LYS A 430 -45.38 12.42 -16.74
C LYS A 430 -45.06 11.26 -15.79
N GLU A 431 -45.79 10.15 -15.90
CA GLU A 431 -45.53 8.93 -15.11
C GLU A 431 -44.17 8.30 -15.45
N GLU A 432 -43.74 8.35 -16.71
CA GLU A 432 -42.45 7.87 -17.20
C GLU A 432 -41.29 8.74 -16.69
N LYS A 433 -41.41 10.06 -16.79
CA LYS A 433 -40.44 10.99 -16.20
C LYS A 433 -40.36 10.90 -14.67
N GLN A 434 -41.48 10.60 -14.00
CA GLN A 434 -41.47 10.30 -12.56
C GLN A 434 -40.73 8.99 -12.25
N LYS A 435 -40.91 7.93 -13.06
CA LYS A 435 -40.14 6.69 -12.91
C LYS A 435 -38.65 6.86 -13.22
N GLU A 436 -38.30 7.70 -14.17
CA GLU A 436 -36.90 8.06 -14.46
C GLU A 436 -36.27 8.80 -13.26
N GLU A 437 -36.98 9.77 -12.69
CA GLU A 437 -36.52 10.50 -11.50
C GLU A 437 -36.46 9.61 -10.24
N GLU A 438 -37.45 8.72 -10.04
CA GLU A 438 -37.43 7.70 -8.98
C GLU A 438 -36.27 6.70 -9.17
N ALA A 439 -36.02 6.23 -10.40
CA ALA A 439 -34.91 5.33 -10.70
C ALA A 439 -33.55 6.02 -10.49
N ARG A 440 -33.41 7.29 -10.86
CA ARG A 440 -32.21 8.10 -10.60
C ARG A 440 -31.98 8.29 -9.08
N LEU A 441 -33.05 8.52 -8.32
CA LEU A 441 -33.01 8.63 -6.85
C LEU A 441 -32.74 7.28 -6.16
N GLN A 442 -33.21 6.16 -6.72
CA GLN A 442 -32.87 4.81 -6.25
C GLN A 442 -31.40 4.52 -6.51
N TYR A 443 -30.90 4.74 -7.73
CA TYR A 443 -29.50 4.57 -8.08
C TYR A 443 -28.56 5.43 -7.22
N GLN A 444 -28.91 6.69 -6.94
CA GLN A 444 -28.14 7.54 -6.01
C GLN A 444 -28.08 6.96 -4.60
N LYS A 445 -29.17 6.39 -4.08
CA LYS A 445 -29.19 5.71 -2.78
C LYS A 445 -28.39 4.41 -2.80
N GLU A 446 -28.48 3.61 -3.86
CA GLU A 446 -27.66 2.40 -4.02
C GLU A 446 -26.16 2.72 -4.06
N GLN A 447 -25.77 3.82 -4.72
CA GLN A 447 -24.39 4.31 -4.72
C GLN A 447 -23.96 4.80 -3.33
N GLU A 448 -24.80 5.51 -2.59
CA GLU A 448 -24.53 5.90 -1.20
C GLU A 448 -24.43 4.69 -0.24
N GLU A 449 -25.32 3.70 -0.37
CA GLU A 449 -25.35 2.50 0.47
C GLU A 449 -24.18 1.57 0.17
N TRP A 450 -23.80 1.42 -1.11
CA TRP A 450 -22.58 0.72 -1.50
C TRP A 450 -21.35 1.38 -0.90
N ARG A 451 -21.17 2.70 -1.08
CA ARG A 451 -20.03 3.46 -0.52
C ARG A 451 -19.95 3.41 1.01
N LYS A 452 -21.10 3.36 1.71
CA LYS A 452 -21.17 3.18 3.17
C LYS A 452 -20.89 1.75 3.63
N ARG A 453 -21.10 0.75 2.77
CA ARG A 453 -20.84 -0.67 3.04
C ARG A 453 -19.40 -1.06 2.75
N ASP A 454 -18.87 -0.59 1.63
CA ASP A 454 -17.54 -0.90 1.12
C ASP A 454 -17.01 0.30 0.32
N LEU A 455 -16.10 1.06 0.93
CA LEU A 455 -15.49 2.23 0.31
C LEU A 455 -14.37 1.85 -0.66
N GLU A 456 -13.63 0.77 -0.38
CA GLU A 456 -12.47 0.37 -1.20
C GLU A 456 -12.92 -0.17 -2.56
N ASP A 457 -13.96 -1.01 -2.59
CA ASP A 457 -14.60 -1.52 -3.82
C ASP A 457 -15.24 -0.40 -4.67
N TRP A 458 -15.87 0.58 -4.00
CA TRP A 458 -16.45 1.76 -4.66
C TRP A 458 -15.37 2.65 -5.29
N CYS A 459 -14.34 3.04 -4.52
CA CYS A 459 -13.22 3.85 -5.01
C CYS A 459 -12.45 3.15 -6.14
N LEU A 460 -12.19 1.84 -6.02
CA LEU A 460 -11.52 1.05 -7.06
C LEU A 460 -12.33 1.07 -8.36
N THR A 461 -13.65 0.79 -8.29
CA THR A 461 -14.51 0.79 -9.48
C THR A 461 -14.59 2.17 -10.12
N LYS A 462 -14.67 3.24 -9.31
CA LYS A 462 -14.69 4.63 -9.78
C LYS A 462 -13.37 5.04 -10.45
N ARG A 463 -12.21 4.63 -9.91
CA ARG A 463 -10.89 4.83 -10.54
C ARG A 463 -10.76 4.09 -11.87
N LEU A 464 -11.29 2.87 -11.98
CA LEU A 464 -11.31 2.11 -13.25
C LEU A 464 -12.17 2.81 -14.31
N GLN A 465 -13.36 3.31 -13.93
CA GLN A 465 -14.23 4.10 -14.81
C GLN A 465 -13.54 5.40 -15.30
N LEU A 466 -12.92 6.14 -14.39
CA LEU A 466 -12.16 7.35 -14.72
C LEU A 466 -11.00 7.04 -15.68
N ALA A 467 -10.22 5.98 -15.42
CA ALA A 467 -9.11 5.57 -16.28
C ALA A 467 -9.57 5.12 -17.68
N GLN A 468 -10.72 4.44 -17.78
CA GLN A 468 -11.33 4.10 -19.08
C GLN A 468 -11.70 5.37 -19.87
N LEU A 469 -12.45 6.30 -19.26
CA LEU A 469 -12.85 7.55 -19.92
C LEU A 469 -11.63 8.40 -20.34
N ILE A 470 -10.56 8.44 -19.53
CA ILE A 470 -9.30 9.10 -19.89
C ILE A 470 -8.63 8.41 -21.09
N SER A 471 -8.67 7.08 -21.21
CA SER A 471 -8.19 6.38 -22.40
C SER A 471 -9.05 6.69 -23.62
N GLU A 472 -10.38 6.65 -23.52
CA GLU A 472 -11.30 7.00 -24.61
C GLU A 472 -11.13 8.45 -25.07
N TYR A 473 -11.02 9.40 -24.13
CA TYR A 473 -10.69 10.80 -24.40
C TYR A 473 -9.39 10.93 -25.19
N LYS A 474 -8.32 10.23 -24.77
CA LYS A 474 -7.02 10.26 -25.46
C LYS A 474 -7.04 9.57 -26.81
N GLN A 475 -7.80 8.49 -26.97
CA GLN A 475 -7.98 7.81 -28.25
C GLN A 475 -8.74 8.70 -29.24
N ARG A 476 -9.85 9.33 -28.82
CA ARG A 476 -10.63 10.28 -29.65
C ARG A 476 -9.81 11.55 -29.97
N SER A 477 -9.02 12.06 -29.02
CA SER A 477 -8.09 13.18 -29.26
C SER A 477 -6.99 12.84 -30.28
N LYS A 478 -6.29 11.69 -30.12
CA LYS A 478 -5.32 11.19 -31.11
C LYS A 478 -5.96 10.95 -32.49
N LEU A 479 -7.19 10.47 -32.53
CA LEU A 479 -7.97 10.26 -33.76
C LEU A 479 -8.30 11.59 -34.46
N MET A 480 -8.68 12.63 -33.71
CA MET A 480 -8.91 13.97 -34.25
C MET A 480 -7.61 14.58 -34.78
N GLU A 481 -6.49 14.48 -34.06
CA GLU A 481 -5.19 14.95 -34.55
C GLU A 481 -4.77 14.19 -35.82
N ALA A 482 -4.95 12.87 -35.85
CA ALA A 482 -4.70 12.03 -37.02
C ALA A 482 -5.66 12.27 -38.20
N MET A 483 -6.79 12.97 -38.00
CA MET A 483 -7.68 13.40 -39.10
C MET A 483 -7.36 14.81 -39.63
N LYS A 484 -6.46 15.57 -38.97
CA LYS A 484 -5.92 16.83 -39.53
C LYS A 484 -4.95 16.58 -40.71
N ASP A 485 -4.33 15.40 -40.80
CA ASP A 485 -3.52 15.01 -41.97
C ASP A 485 -4.36 14.32 -43.07
N ARG A 486 -4.47 14.99 -44.22
CA ARG A 486 -5.13 14.49 -45.45
C ARG A 486 -4.54 13.16 -45.98
N LYS A 487 -3.33 12.76 -45.57
CA LYS A 487 -2.68 11.51 -45.96
C LYS A 487 -2.84 10.36 -44.95
N SER A 488 -3.48 10.60 -43.81
CA SER A 488 -3.72 9.60 -42.77
C SER A 488 -4.62 8.45 -43.27
N MET A 489 -4.20 7.21 -43.00
CA MET A 489 -4.98 6.00 -43.30
C MET A 489 -6.36 6.03 -42.64
N ALA A 490 -6.47 6.60 -41.43
CA ALA A 490 -7.74 6.71 -40.71
C ALA A 490 -8.73 7.65 -41.43
N ALA A 491 -8.26 8.82 -41.88
CA ALA A 491 -9.07 9.76 -42.65
C ALA A 491 -9.56 9.13 -43.97
N GLN A 492 -8.67 8.44 -44.70
CA GLN A 492 -9.00 7.76 -45.95
C GLN A 492 -10.01 6.61 -45.76
N GLN A 493 -9.86 5.80 -44.70
CA GLN A 493 -10.81 4.73 -44.38
C GLN A 493 -12.19 5.27 -43.95
N ARG A 494 -12.25 6.32 -43.11
CA ARG A 494 -13.53 6.92 -42.68
C ARG A 494 -14.26 7.56 -43.86
N MET A 495 -13.52 8.29 -44.72
CA MET A 495 -14.06 8.88 -45.96
C MET A 495 -14.64 7.82 -46.90
N LYS A 496 -13.94 6.70 -47.09
CA LYS A 496 -14.44 5.56 -47.89
C LYS A 496 -15.70 4.92 -47.29
N THR A 497 -15.78 4.82 -45.96
CA THR A 497 -16.97 4.31 -45.27
C THR A 497 -18.17 5.24 -45.45
N ILE A 498 -17.97 6.57 -45.34
CA ILE A 498 -19.03 7.57 -45.51
C ILE A 498 -19.49 7.66 -46.97
N ALA A 499 -18.59 7.57 -47.96
CA ALA A 499 -18.96 7.49 -49.38
C ALA A 499 -19.82 6.25 -49.70
N ASN A 500 -19.55 5.10 -49.04
CA ASN A 500 -20.39 3.91 -49.17
C ASN A 500 -21.78 4.10 -48.53
N LEU A 501 -21.85 4.69 -47.32
CA LEU A 501 -23.12 5.01 -46.64
C LEU A 501 -23.98 5.99 -47.43
N ALA A 502 -23.36 7.02 -48.03
CA ALA A 502 -24.05 7.96 -48.91
C ALA A 502 -24.68 7.26 -50.12
N ASN A 503 -23.98 6.31 -50.75
CA ASN A 503 -24.49 5.55 -51.89
C ASN A 503 -25.75 4.71 -51.55
N ASP A 504 -25.79 4.01 -50.41
CA ASP A 504 -26.96 3.20 -49.99
C ASP A 504 -28.24 4.05 -49.76
N SER A 505 -28.07 5.31 -49.33
CA SER A 505 -29.19 6.22 -49.04
C SER A 505 -30.02 6.62 -50.28
N THR A 506 -29.48 6.48 -51.50
CA THR A 506 -30.10 6.99 -52.75
C THR A 506 -31.08 6.01 -53.42
N SER A 507 -31.67 5.10 -52.65
CA SER A 507 -32.49 3.97 -53.13
C SER A 507 -33.98 4.30 -53.42
N SER A 508 -34.39 5.57 -53.36
CA SER A 508 -35.79 6.02 -53.47
C SER A 508 -36.25 6.39 -54.91
N THR A 509 -36.86 5.42 -55.57
CA THR A 509 -37.88 5.51 -56.66
C THR A 509 -38.16 6.87 -57.35
N THR A 510 -37.56 7.10 -58.54
CA THR A 510 -38.24 7.78 -59.67
C THR A 510 -37.89 7.15 -61.02
N ALA A 511 -38.80 7.23 -61.99
CA ALA A 511 -38.69 6.49 -63.27
C ALA A 511 -37.72 7.09 -64.29
N ALA A 512 -37.24 8.33 -64.10
CA ALA A 512 -36.37 9.04 -65.05
C ALA A 512 -34.95 8.44 -65.18
N SER A 513 -34.48 7.74 -64.14
CA SER A 513 -33.12 7.18 -64.03
C SER A 513 -32.80 6.05 -65.03
N ARG A 514 -33.83 5.38 -65.60
CA ARG A 514 -33.65 4.16 -66.40
C ARG A 514 -32.86 4.33 -67.72
N LYS A 515 -32.62 5.56 -68.20
CA LYS A 515 -31.91 5.80 -69.47
C LYS A 515 -30.38 5.85 -69.38
N ARG A 516 -29.78 5.84 -68.16
CA ARG A 516 -28.31 5.70 -67.97
C ARG A 516 -27.83 4.25 -67.72
N ARG A 517 -28.72 3.29 -67.46
CA ARG A 517 -28.36 1.88 -67.20
C ARG A 517 -28.16 1.05 -68.48
N ARG A 518 -27.20 1.43 -69.34
CA ARG A 518 -26.81 0.60 -70.51
C ARG A 518 -25.33 0.72 -70.92
N ASN A 519 -24.43 0.67 -69.94
CA ASN A 519 -23.04 0.20 -70.09
C ASN A 519 -22.52 -0.16 -68.70
N VAL A 520 -22.63 -1.44 -68.31
CA VAL A 520 -22.05 -1.97 -67.07
C VAL A 520 -21.36 -3.29 -67.41
N ASN A 521 -20.08 -3.18 -67.77
CA ASN A 521 -19.10 -4.27 -67.85
C ASN A 521 -17.70 -3.64 -68.00
N VAL A 522 -17.36 -2.76 -67.06
CA VAL A 522 -16.03 -2.12 -66.92
C VAL A 522 -15.65 -2.21 -65.44
N THR A 523 -14.37 -2.42 -65.17
CA THR A 523 -13.80 -2.60 -63.84
C THR A 523 -13.65 -1.30 -63.05
N ILE A 524 -13.51 -1.43 -61.73
CA ILE A 524 -13.66 -0.39 -60.68
C ILE A 524 -12.66 0.80 -60.73
N ASP A 525 -11.75 0.85 -61.70
CA ASP A 525 -10.53 1.69 -61.66
C ASP A 525 -10.55 2.94 -62.57
N ASN A 526 -11.69 3.31 -63.18
CA ASN A 526 -11.76 4.52 -64.03
C ASN A 526 -13.19 5.05 -64.29
N ASP A 527 -13.79 5.78 -63.32
CA ASP A 527 -14.86 6.76 -63.62
C ASP A 527 -14.27 8.18 -63.57
N PRO A 528 -14.14 8.89 -64.71
CA PRO A 528 -13.57 10.23 -64.75
C PRO A 528 -14.42 11.33 -64.09
N ASN A 529 -15.64 11.03 -63.62
CA ASN A 529 -16.57 12.02 -63.05
C ASN A 529 -16.88 11.81 -61.56
N ASP A 530 -16.27 10.83 -60.87
CA ASP A 530 -16.35 10.75 -59.41
C ASP A 530 -15.25 11.61 -58.77
N THR A 531 -15.55 12.89 -58.59
CA THR A 531 -14.61 13.90 -58.07
C THR A 531 -14.80 14.20 -56.58
N PHE A 532 -15.57 13.38 -55.84
CA PHE A 532 -15.87 13.66 -54.44
C PHE A 532 -14.62 13.55 -53.56
N GLY A 533 -14.22 14.67 -52.93
CA GLY A 533 -12.97 14.78 -52.16
C GLY A 533 -11.73 15.23 -52.97
N ALA A 534 -11.88 15.53 -54.25
CA ALA A 534 -10.84 16.17 -55.06
C ALA A 534 -10.74 17.68 -54.78
N ASN A 535 -11.86 18.35 -54.54
CA ASN A 535 -11.92 19.78 -54.25
C ASN A 535 -11.70 20.07 -52.77
N ASP A 536 -11.11 21.22 -52.45
CA ASP A 536 -10.86 21.61 -51.06
C ASP A 536 -12.15 22.04 -50.32
N ASP A 537 -13.20 22.47 -51.04
CA ASP A 537 -14.51 22.79 -50.45
C ASP A 537 -15.20 21.57 -49.86
N ASP A 538 -15.19 20.43 -50.58
CA ASP A 538 -15.69 19.13 -50.08
C ASP A 538 -14.89 18.70 -48.84
N TRP A 539 -13.59 18.96 -48.82
CA TRP A 539 -12.69 18.61 -47.71
C TRP A 539 -12.90 19.50 -46.47
N ASN A 540 -13.17 20.80 -46.67
CA ASN A 540 -13.57 21.70 -45.60
C ASN A 540 -14.94 21.29 -45.00
N ALA A 541 -15.95 21.04 -45.83
CA ALA A 541 -17.26 20.59 -45.36
C ALA A 541 -17.19 19.25 -44.59
N TYR A 542 -16.36 18.32 -45.07
CA TYR A 542 -16.11 17.05 -44.38
C TYR A 542 -15.40 17.26 -43.03
N ARG A 543 -14.34 18.10 -42.98
CA ARG A 543 -13.65 18.46 -41.73
C ARG A 543 -14.63 19.08 -40.74
N ASP A 544 -15.36 20.11 -41.14
CA ASP A 544 -16.17 20.91 -40.23
C ASP A 544 -17.36 20.11 -39.67
N THR A 545 -17.94 19.20 -40.47
CA THR A 545 -19.00 18.28 -40.01
C THR A 545 -18.44 17.11 -39.17
N SER A 546 -17.28 16.55 -39.56
CA SER A 546 -16.67 15.41 -38.86
C SER A 546 -16.02 15.80 -37.53
N ASN A 547 -15.47 17.01 -37.43
CA ASN A 547 -14.88 17.53 -36.21
C ASN A 547 -15.96 17.96 -35.22
N ALA A 548 -17.00 18.69 -35.65
CA ALA A 548 -18.04 19.16 -34.74
C ALA A 548 -18.65 18.02 -33.89
N ALA A 549 -19.02 16.90 -34.51
CA ALA A 549 -19.56 15.75 -33.79
C ALA A 549 -18.54 15.06 -32.86
N LEU A 550 -17.26 15.00 -33.26
CA LEU A 550 -16.21 14.43 -32.40
C LEU A 550 -15.80 15.37 -31.27
N GLU A 551 -15.84 16.68 -31.47
CA GLU A 551 -15.60 17.71 -30.46
C GLU A 551 -16.76 17.75 -29.45
N GLU A 552 -18.01 17.61 -29.90
CA GLU A 552 -19.19 17.45 -29.03
C GLU A 552 -19.04 16.21 -28.15
N GLU A 553 -18.85 15.02 -28.73
CA GLU A 553 -18.56 13.78 -27.99
C GLU A 553 -17.34 13.91 -27.04
N GLN A 554 -16.28 14.64 -27.44
CA GLN A 554 -15.10 14.88 -26.60
C GLN A 554 -15.45 15.75 -25.38
N THR A 555 -16.30 16.76 -25.53
CA THR A 555 -16.74 17.60 -24.42
C THR A 555 -17.66 16.86 -23.46
N GLU A 556 -18.51 15.95 -23.95
CA GLU A 556 -19.31 15.05 -23.10
C GLU A 556 -18.40 14.17 -22.23
N THR A 557 -17.46 13.43 -22.83
CA THR A 557 -16.48 12.61 -22.08
C THR A 557 -15.67 13.46 -21.09
N ASN A 558 -15.31 14.71 -21.44
CA ASN A 558 -14.62 15.62 -20.51
C ASN A 558 -15.47 15.99 -19.28
N ASN A 559 -16.77 16.21 -19.47
CA ASN A 559 -17.69 16.53 -18.39
C ASN A 559 -17.94 15.32 -17.47
N GLU A 560 -17.93 14.10 -18.01
CA GLU A 560 -18.00 12.87 -17.22
C GLU A 560 -16.72 12.62 -16.39
N ILE A 561 -15.55 12.87 -16.98
CA ILE A 561 -14.25 12.85 -16.28
C ILE A 561 -14.26 13.82 -15.10
N LEU A 562 -14.57 15.11 -15.34
CA LEU A 562 -14.63 16.14 -14.29
C LEU A 562 -15.62 15.80 -13.17
N LYS A 563 -16.74 15.15 -13.52
CA LYS A 563 -17.73 14.69 -12.54
C LYS A 563 -17.18 13.55 -11.67
N LEU A 564 -16.60 12.50 -12.26
CA LEU A 564 -16.01 11.40 -11.51
C LEU A 564 -14.84 11.85 -10.65
N GLU A 565 -14.04 12.81 -11.11
CA GLU A 565 -12.99 13.44 -10.32
C GLU A 565 -13.55 14.19 -9.11
N SER A 566 -14.67 14.91 -9.26
CA SER A 566 -15.34 15.56 -8.12
C SER A 566 -15.90 14.53 -7.13
N GLU A 567 -16.49 13.43 -7.61
CA GLU A 567 -16.98 12.33 -6.76
C GLU A 567 -15.83 11.63 -6.01
N LEU A 568 -14.65 11.50 -6.63
CA LEU A 568 -13.46 10.91 -6.00
C LEU A 568 -12.79 11.87 -5.01
N LEU A 569 -12.62 13.16 -5.36
CA LEU A 569 -12.04 14.17 -4.47
C LEU A 569 -12.86 14.38 -3.18
N GLU A 570 -14.18 14.17 -3.21
CA GLU A 570 -15.04 14.29 -2.02
C GLU A 570 -15.06 13.02 -1.14
N HIS A 571 -14.70 11.85 -1.68
CA HIS A 571 -15.03 10.56 -1.05
C HIS A 571 -13.90 9.52 -1.00
N ASP A 572 -12.89 9.59 -1.85
CA ASP A 572 -11.69 8.74 -1.80
C ASP A 572 -10.56 9.47 -1.07
N PRO A 573 -10.16 9.06 0.15
CA PRO A 573 -9.06 9.69 0.89
C PRO A 573 -7.71 9.67 0.16
N ASN A 574 -7.60 8.91 -0.93
CA ASN A 574 -6.38 8.69 -1.68
C ASN A 574 -6.39 9.34 -3.06
N PHE A 575 -7.49 10.01 -3.45
CA PHE A 575 -7.56 10.72 -4.72
C PHE A 575 -7.32 12.20 -4.47
N HIS A 576 -6.14 12.68 -4.88
CA HIS A 576 -5.67 14.02 -4.61
C HIS A 576 -5.90 14.91 -5.83
N HIS A 577 -5.79 16.23 -5.67
CA HIS A 577 -5.90 17.15 -6.80
C HIS A 577 -4.84 16.89 -7.89
N GLU A 578 -3.67 16.35 -7.50
CA GLU A 578 -2.60 15.90 -8.41
C GLU A 578 -3.02 14.71 -9.30
N ASP A 579 -4.00 13.90 -8.88
CA ASP A 579 -4.51 12.74 -9.65
C ASP A 579 -5.58 13.11 -10.71
N THR A 580 -6.06 14.36 -10.72
CA THR A 580 -7.08 14.83 -11.70
C THR A 580 -6.51 14.90 -13.11
N PHE A 581 -7.29 14.56 -14.14
CA PHE A 581 -6.83 14.46 -15.51
C PHE A 581 -6.21 15.77 -16.03
N ALA A 582 -6.86 16.90 -15.79
CA ALA A 582 -6.38 18.22 -16.19
C ALA A 582 -5.05 18.62 -15.48
N VAL A 583 -4.86 18.21 -14.24
CA VAL A 583 -3.56 18.34 -13.57
C VAL A 583 -2.57 17.33 -14.15
N SER A 584 -2.96 16.08 -14.40
CA SER A 584 -2.07 15.02 -14.94
C SER A 584 -1.45 15.38 -16.30
N GLU A 585 -2.17 16.07 -17.20
CA GLU A 585 -1.62 16.56 -18.48
C GLU A 585 -0.67 17.76 -18.32
N SER A 586 -0.75 18.47 -17.19
CA SER A 586 0.12 19.58 -16.82
C SER A 586 1.10 19.24 -15.67
N PHE A 587 1.16 17.97 -15.25
CA PHE A 587 1.86 17.55 -14.04
C PHE A 587 3.37 17.45 -14.26
N ASP A 588 4.06 18.52 -13.88
CA ASP A 588 5.51 18.58 -13.86
C ASP A 588 6.06 17.77 -12.67
N TRP A 589 6.12 16.45 -12.86
CA TRP A 589 6.73 15.50 -11.91
C TRP A 589 8.22 15.77 -11.67
N GLU A 590 8.92 16.43 -12.62
CA GLU A 590 10.31 16.86 -12.47
C GLU A 590 10.43 18.06 -11.50
N ASN A 591 9.32 18.74 -11.17
CA ASN A 591 9.23 19.76 -10.13
C ASN A 591 8.46 19.33 -8.87
N SER A 592 7.48 18.41 -8.94
CA SER A 592 6.74 17.92 -7.76
C SER A 592 7.67 17.35 -6.67
N VAL A 593 7.60 17.93 -5.47
CA VAL A 593 8.35 17.47 -4.29
C VAL A 593 7.81 16.12 -3.79
N LEU A 594 6.50 15.89 -3.91
CA LEU A 594 5.84 14.66 -3.49
C LEU A 594 6.27 13.49 -4.37
N HIS A 595 6.28 13.68 -5.70
CA HIS A 595 6.80 12.70 -6.65
C HIS A 595 8.24 12.31 -6.31
N LYS A 596 9.13 13.30 -6.14
CA LYS A 596 10.54 13.08 -5.79
C LYS A 596 10.73 12.33 -4.47
N PHE A 597 9.87 12.60 -3.49
CA PHE A 597 9.92 11.93 -2.19
C PHE A 597 9.50 10.46 -2.27
N ILE A 598 8.42 10.15 -3.01
CA ILE A 598 7.81 8.79 -3.07
C ILE A 598 8.43 7.90 -4.17
N HIS A 599 8.82 8.47 -5.31
CA HIS A 599 9.27 7.75 -6.52
C HIS A 599 10.70 8.08 -6.95
N GLY A 600 11.42 8.92 -6.18
CA GLY A 600 12.78 9.33 -6.51
C GLY A 600 12.85 10.17 -7.79
N PRO A 601 13.98 10.16 -8.52
CA PRO A 601 14.23 11.06 -9.66
C PRO A 601 13.68 10.51 -10.99
N ARG A 602 12.86 9.45 -10.98
CA ARG A 602 12.41 8.74 -12.19
C ARG A 602 10.88 8.87 -12.33
N GLN A 603 10.39 8.99 -13.56
CA GLN A 603 8.95 9.07 -13.83
C GLN A 603 8.24 7.79 -13.33
N ASN A 604 7.06 7.95 -12.71
CA ASN A 604 6.24 6.83 -12.28
C ASN A 604 5.70 6.10 -13.53
N LEU A 605 5.93 4.78 -13.62
CA LEU A 605 5.57 3.98 -14.80
C LEU A 605 4.05 3.90 -14.99
N THR A 606 3.29 3.79 -13.91
CA THR A 606 1.82 3.73 -13.96
C THR A 606 1.27 5.04 -14.54
N LEU A 607 1.73 6.19 -14.04
CA LEU A 607 1.36 7.50 -14.58
C LEU A 607 1.83 7.68 -16.03
N ALA A 608 3.02 7.18 -16.40
CA ALA A 608 3.51 7.26 -17.79
C ALA A 608 2.64 6.43 -18.76
N MET A 609 2.24 5.22 -18.36
CA MET A 609 1.37 4.37 -19.19
C MET A 609 -0.09 4.87 -19.19
N GLN A 610 -0.58 5.47 -18.10
CA GLN A 610 -1.85 6.22 -18.08
C GLN A 610 -1.78 7.50 -18.94
N ALA A 611 -0.61 8.16 -19.02
CA ALA A 611 -0.38 9.28 -19.91
C ALA A 611 -0.50 8.84 -21.38
N GLU A 612 0.10 7.71 -21.74
CA GLU A 612 -0.01 7.08 -23.06
C GLU A 612 -1.41 6.54 -23.40
N GLY A 613 -2.19 6.13 -22.38
CA GLY A 613 -3.58 5.65 -22.53
C GLY A 613 -3.72 4.12 -22.59
N HIS A 614 -2.81 3.37 -21.96
CA HIS A 614 -2.94 1.91 -21.80
C HIS A 614 -4.17 1.52 -20.96
N ASP A 615 -4.65 0.30 -21.15
CA ASP A 615 -5.87 -0.22 -20.52
C ASP A 615 -5.70 -0.47 -18.99
N PRO A 616 -6.72 -0.22 -18.14
CA PRO A 616 -6.61 -0.42 -16.70
C PRO A 616 -6.29 -1.85 -16.24
N ASP A 617 -6.81 -2.90 -16.91
CA ASP A 617 -6.49 -4.29 -16.57
C ASP A 617 -5.06 -4.63 -17.01
N GLU A 618 -4.57 -4.04 -18.10
CA GLU A 618 -3.17 -4.16 -18.52
C GLU A 618 -2.23 -3.50 -17.51
N LEU A 619 -2.53 -2.28 -17.05
CA LEU A 619 -1.77 -1.58 -16.02
C LEU A 619 -1.67 -2.37 -14.71
N LEU A 620 -2.80 -2.94 -14.24
CA LEU A 620 -2.87 -3.69 -12.98
C LEU A 620 -2.03 -4.97 -13.02
N ASN A 621 -1.97 -5.63 -14.17
CA ASN A 621 -1.24 -6.89 -14.36
C ASN A 621 0.20 -6.70 -14.90
N HIS A 622 0.61 -5.48 -15.26
CA HIS A 622 1.90 -5.23 -15.89
C HIS A 622 3.07 -5.56 -14.94
N PRO A 623 3.99 -6.47 -15.31
CA PRO A 623 4.99 -7.03 -14.37
C PRO A 623 5.96 -5.99 -13.83
N GLU A 624 6.29 -4.93 -14.58
CA GLU A 624 7.09 -3.83 -14.04
C GLU A 624 6.33 -2.92 -13.08
N ILE A 625 5.01 -2.72 -13.28
CA ILE A 625 4.20 -1.91 -12.35
C ILE A 625 4.07 -2.66 -11.03
N ILE A 626 3.71 -3.95 -11.06
CA ILE A 626 3.68 -4.80 -9.87
C ILE A 626 5.05 -4.75 -9.14
N ARG A 627 6.16 -4.88 -9.88
CA ARG A 627 7.52 -4.83 -9.31
C ARG A 627 7.85 -3.48 -8.65
N ARG A 628 7.49 -2.35 -9.28
CA ARG A 628 7.73 -0.99 -8.75
C ARG A 628 6.82 -0.67 -7.56
N ASN A 629 5.59 -1.17 -7.54
CA ASN A 629 4.68 -1.02 -6.39
C ASN A 629 5.17 -1.76 -5.13
N HIS A 630 6.13 -2.68 -5.27
CA HIS A 630 6.84 -3.36 -4.17
C HIS A 630 8.26 -2.79 -3.94
N GLN A 631 8.53 -1.56 -4.38
CA GLN A 631 9.77 -0.83 -4.10
C GLN A 631 9.52 0.26 -3.06
N LEU A 632 10.53 0.49 -2.20
CA LEU A 632 10.54 1.55 -1.20
C LEU A 632 11.71 2.49 -1.49
N HIS A 633 11.41 3.72 -1.89
CA HIS A 633 12.39 4.80 -1.98
C HIS A 633 12.69 5.34 -0.58
N VAL A 634 13.92 5.11 -0.11
CA VAL A 634 14.45 5.59 1.17
C VAL A 634 15.46 6.69 0.87
N ASN A 635 15.07 7.93 1.13
CA ASN A 635 15.82 9.13 0.75
C ASN A 635 16.07 10.01 1.99
N VAL A 636 15.14 10.89 2.37
CA VAL A 636 15.33 11.82 3.50
C VAL A 636 15.49 11.07 4.84
N GLU A 637 14.89 9.89 4.94
CA GLU A 637 14.97 9.02 6.13
C GLU A 637 16.41 8.59 6.44
N ARG A 638 17.28 8.50 5.42
CA ARG A 638 18.68 8.07 5.56
C ARG A 638 19.52 8.99 6.46
N ILE A 639 19.18 10.28 6.50
CA ILE A 639 19.82 11.29 7.37
C ILE A 639 18.93 11.67 8.55
N ARG A 640 17.60 11.73 8.36
CA ARG A 640 16.66 12.18 9.39
C ARG A 640 16.54 11.22 10.58
N VAL A 641 16.72 9.92 10.38
CA VAL A 641 16.65 8.94 11.50
C VAL A 641 17.92 8.95 12.36
N PRO A 642 19.14 9.04 11.79
CA PRO A 642 20.36 9.30 12.55
C PRO A 642 20.42 10.67 13.24
N GLU A 643 19.84 11.72 12.66
CA GLU A 643 19.95 13.08 13.23
C GLU A 643 19.32 13.20 14.64
N ILE A 644 18.35 12.34 14.98
CA ILE A 644 17.66 12.34 16.28
C ILE A 644 18.62 12.08 17.48
N TYR A 645 19.83 11.55 17.26
CA TYR A 645 20.89 11.51 18.29
C TYR A 645 21.45 12.90 18.65
N PHE A 646 21.37 13.86 17.73
CA PHE A 646 21.86 15.24 17.87
C PHE A 646 20.69 16.22 18.10
N GLU A 647 19.53 15.94 17.51
CA GLU A 647 18.31 16.76 17.58
C GLU A 647 17.08 15.90 17.96
N PRO A 648 16.92 15.49 19.25
CA PRO A 648 15.86 14.56 19.66
C PRO A 648 14.42 15.05 19.39
N TYR A 649 14.23 16.38 19.34
CA TYR A 649 12.94 17.01 19.05
C TYR A 649 12.37 16.62 17.68
N ILE A 650 13.20 16.17 16.72
CA ILE A 650 12.77 15.63 15.41
C ILE A 650 11.82 14.43 15.57
N ALA A 651 11.96 13.66 16.66
CA ALA A 651 11.09 12.55 17.03
C ALA A 651 9.99 12.92 18.04
N GLY A 652 9.90 14.19 18.46
CA GLY A 652 9.03 14.65 19.53
C GLY A 652 9.55 14.36 20.94
N LEU A 653 10.86 14.07 21.10
CA LEU A 653 11.48 13.89 22.41
C LEU A 653 11.89 15.25 22.98
N ASP A 654 11.34 15.61 24.14
CA ASP A 654 11.70 16.80 24.92
C ASP A 654 12.99 16.55 25.72
N GLN A 655 14.09 16.32 25.00
CA GLN A 655 15.41 15.97 25.53
C GLN A 655 16.55 16.62 24.73
N ALA A 656 17.64 16.91 25.42
CA ALA A 656 18.88 17.42 24.85
C ALA A 656 19.62 16.34 24.03
N GLY A 657 20.19 16.72 22.89
CA GLY A 657 21.02 15.84 22.06
C GLY A 657 22.42 15.62 22.63
N ILE A 658 23.19 14.67 22.06
CA ILE A 658 24.54 14.31 22.53
C ILE A 658 25.46 15.53 22.77
N PRO A 659 25.57 16.54 21.88
CA PRO A 659 26.48 17.66 22.09
C PRO A 659 26.10 18.55 23.29
N GLU A 660 24.81 18.87 23.44
CA GLU A 660 24.31 19.67 24.57
C GLU A 660 24.46 18.89 25.89
N VAL A 661 24.21 17.58 25.88
CA VAL A 661 24.44 16.72 27.05
C VAL A 661 25.90 16.73 27.47
N ILE A 662 26.84 16.60 26.52
CA ILE A 662 28.29 16.71 26.78
C ILE A 662 28.63 18.11 27.34
N GLN A 663 28.12 19.17 26.72
CA GLN A 663 28.34 20.54 27.18
C GLN A 663 27.83 20.76 28.62
N ASN A 664 26.63 20.28 28.93
CA ASN A 664 25.99 20.39 30.24
C ASN A 664 26.80 19.65 31.32
N ILE A 665 27.29 18.45 31.00
CA ILE A 665 28.20 17.69 31.87
C ILE A 665 29.46 18.53 32.15
N LEU A 666 30.21 18.90 31.10
CA LEU A 666 31.52 19.54 31.24
C LEU A 666 31.46 20.95 31.85
N LEU A 667 30.42 21.74 31.60
CA LEU A 667 30.32 23.13 32.05
C LEU A 667 29.50 23.34 33.33
N ARG A 668 28.59 22.42 33.69
CA ARG A 668 27.67 22.60 34.84
C ARG A 668 27.73 21.47 35.86
N SER A 669 28.06 20.25 35.46
CA SER A 669 28.17 19.10 36.38
C SER A 669 29.59 18.92 36.95
N PHE A 670 30.60 19.47 36.27
CA PHE A 670 32.01 19.42 36.63
C PHE A 670 32.62 20.83 36.67
N ASP A 671 33.94 20.94 36.82
CA ASP A 671 34.65 22.20 37.13
C ASP A 671 34.69 23.24 35.99
N GLY A 672 34.20 22.93 34.79
CA GLY A 672 34.26 23.81 33.62
C GLY A 672 35.67 24.13 33.14
N ASN A 673 36.70 23.45 33.67
CA ASN A 673 38.08 23.86 33.54
C ASN A 673 38.80 23.03 32.46
N PHE A 674 39.10 23.70 31.33
CA PHE A 674 39.84 23.12 30.22
C PHE A 674 41.37 23.32 30.31
N ASN A 675 41.85 23.95 31.39
CA ASN A 675 43.27 24.12 31.68
C ASN A 675 43.88 22.88 32.34
N ILE A 676 45.21 22.83 32.41
CA ILE A 676 45.97 21.73 33.00
C ILE A 676 45.51 21.49 34.45
N GLY A 677 45.15 20.25 34.78
CA GLY A 677 44.63 19.85 36.09
C GLY A 677 43.11 19.96 36.25
N GLY A 678 42.38 20.49 35.27
CA GLY A 678 40.92 20.53 35.27
C GLY A 678 40.28 19.17 34.95
N GLN A 679 39.15 18.87 35.59
CA GLN A 679 38.39 17.64 35.38
C GLN A 679 37.72 17.63 34.01
N SER A 680 37.13 18.75 33.59
CA SER A 680 36.53 18.88 32.26
C SER A 680 37.57 18.74 31.15
N ARG A 681 38.83 19.16 31.38
CA ARG A 681 39.96 18.84 30.49
C ARG A 681 40.24 17.33 30.43
N ALA A 682 40.41 16.68 31.59
CA ALA A 682 40.80 15.27 31.64
C ALA A 682 39.81 14.35 30.92
N MET A 683 38.52 14.68 30.99
CA MET A 683 37.46 13.97 30.26
C MET A 683 37.46 14.26 28.75
N ILE A 684 37.57 15.53 28.34
CA ILE A 684 37.48 15.91 26.91
C ILE A 684 38.72 15.53 26.11
N GLU A 685 39.86 15.38 26.77
CA GLU A 685 41.08 14.79 26.20
C GLU A 685 40.91 13.30 25.81
N ASN A 686 39.76 12.68 26.10
CA ASN A 686 39.45 11.28 25.77
C ASN A 686 37.93 11.01 25.69
N VAL A 687 37.28 11.45 24.61
CA VAL A 687 35.90 11.03 24.32
C VAL A 687 35.92 9.64 23.67
N TYR A 688 35.22 8.69 24.27
CA TYR A 688 35.21 7.29 23.87
C TYR A 688 33.79 6.85 23.45
N ILE A 689 33.60 6.55 22.17
CA ILE A 689 32.32 6.17 21.59
C ILE A 689 32.23 4.64 21.48
N THR A 690 31.13 4.07 21.99
CA THR A 690 30.85 2.63 22.00
C THR A 690 29.37 2.35 21.73
N GLY A 691 28.96 1.08 21.65
CA GLY A 691 27.59 0.67 21.36
C GLY A 691 27.25 0.65 19.86
N GLY A 692 26.27 -0.16 19.47
CA GLY A 692 25.98 -0.49 18.07
C GLY A 692 25.62 0.70 17.19
N GLY A 693 24.92 1.72 17.72
CA GLY A 693 24.53 2.90 16.94
C GLY A 693 25.71 3.75 16.47
N SER A 694 26.88 3.64 17.12
CA SER A 694 28.11 4.34 16.74
C SER A 694 28.75 3.83 15.45
N LEU A 695 28.24 2.74 14.87
CA LEU A 695 28.70 2.20 13.59
C LEU A 695 28.23 3.02 12.38
N LEU A 696 27.21 3.87 12.55
CA LEU A 696 26.71 4.76 11.49
C LEU A 696 27.84 5.64 10.89
N PRO A 697 27.92 5.78 9.56
CA PRO A 697 28.90 6.66 8.92
C PRO A 697 28.82 8.10 9.41
N ASN A 698 29.96 8.79 9.47
CA ASN A 698 30.17 10.14 10.00
C ASN A 698 29.80 10.39 11.48
N PHE A 699 29.33 9.38 12.24
CA PHE A 699 28.91 9.60 13.64
C PHE A 699 30.02 10.21 14.51
N VAL A 700 31.25 9.72 14.36
CA VAL A 700 32.44 10.23 15.05
C VAL A 700 32.75 11.67 14.61
N ASP A 701 32.78 11.93 13.30
CA ASP A 701 33.03 13.26 12.72
C ASP A 701 32.03 14.32 13.23
N ARG A 702 30.73 13.97 13.32
CA ARG A 702 29.70 14.90 13.78
C ARG A 702 29.82 15.17 15.28
N VAL A 703 30.01 14.14 16.12
CA VAL A 703 30.30 14.34 17.55
C VAL A 703 31.56 15.20 17.73
N GLN A 704 32.60 15.00 16.93
CA GLN A 704 33.80 15.82 16.97
C GLN A 704 33.51 17.28 16.57
N SER A 705 32.81 17.52 15.47
CA SER A 705 32.50 18.87 14.99
C SER A 705 31.64 19.66 15.99
N GLU A 706 30.56 19.05 16.48
CA GLU A 706 29.61 19.69 17.40
C GLU A 706 30.26 20.01 18.76
N VAL A 707 31.01 19.05 19.33
CA VAL A 707 31.69 19.24 20.62
C VAL A 707 32.82 20.28 20.49
N MET A 708 33.58 20.26 19.39
CA MET A 708 34.60 21.28 19.14
C MET A 708 34.02 22.70 19.04
N GLY A 709 32.76 22.84 18.60
CA GLY A 709 32.08 24.13 18.44
C GLY A 709 31.92 24.96 19.72
N PHE A 710 31.96 24.35 20.91
CA PHE A 710 31.87 25.06 22.20
C PHE A 710 33.13 24.99 23.08
N LEU A 711 34.19 24.29 22.66
CA LEU A 711 35.42 24.18 23.45
C LEU A 711 36.30 25.43 23.31
N PRO A 712 36.99 25.87 24.38
CA PRO A 712 37.97 26.95 24.29
C PRO A 712 39.10 26.60 23.29
N SER A 713 39.50 27.58 22.48
CA SER A 713 40.56 27.41 21.48
C SER A 713 41.86 26.89 22.12
N GLY A 714 42.44 25.85 21.53
CA GLY A 714 43.64 25.18 22.04
C GLY A 714 43.39 24.12 23.12
N THR A 715 42.13 23.85 23.50
CA THR A 715 41.79 22.66 24.31
C THR A 715 42.19 21.39 23.54
N PRO A 716 43.04 20.50 24.08
CA PRO A 716 43.30 19.22 23.45
C PRO A 716 42.07 18.34 23.60
N PHE A 717 41.58 17.86 22.46
CA PHE A 717 40.33 17.16 22.30
C PHE A 717 40.57 15.98 21.35
N ASN A 718 40.03 14.82 21.70
CA ASN A 718 40.22 13.60 20.93
C ASN A 718 38.97 12.72 21.06
N VAL A 719 38.35 12.39 19.92
CA VAL A 719 37.22 11.46 19.84
C VAL A 719 37.72 10.15 19.26
N THR A 720 37.48 9.05 19.97
CA THR A 720 37.81 7.70 19.51
C THR A 720 36.55 6.85 19.55
N ARG A 721 36.36 5.97 18.56
CA ARG A 721 35.36 4.91 18.64
C ARG A 721 36.08 3.60 18.93
N SER A 722 35.43 2.71 19.69
CA SER A 722 35.82 1.30 19.75
C SER A 722 36.00 0.72 18.33
N PRO A 723 37.01 -0.14 18.10
CA PRO A 723 37.15 -0.89 16.84
C PRO A 723 36.02 -1.92 16.61
N ASP A 724 35.45 -2.44 17.70
CA ASP A 724 34.42 -3.48 17.72
C ASP A 724 33.42 -3.18 18.86
N PRO A 725 32.59 -2.14 18.69
CA PRO A 725 31.71 -1.62 19.75
C PRO A 725 30.58 -2.59 20.13
N ILE A 726 30.45 -3.71 19.41
CA ILE A 726 29.48 -4.77 19.65
C ILE A 726 30.07 -5.81 20.61
N VAL A 727 31.33 -6.22 20.47
CA VAL A 727 31.92 -7.29 21.30
C VAL A 727 32.79 -6.76 22.45
N ASP A 728 33.20 -5.50 22.40
CA ASP A 728 34.10 -4.91 23.40
C ASP A 728 33.57 -4.83 24.85
N PRO A 729 32.26 -4.73 25.16
CA PRO A 729 31.76 -4.94 26.52
C PRO A 729 32.13 -6.31 27.10
N TRP A 730 32.00 -7.37 26.31
CA TRP A 730 32.37 -8.73 26.72
C TRP A 730 33.89 -8.86 26.92
N ARG A 731 34.71 -8.28 26.02
CA ARG A 731 36.18 -8.24 26.19
C ARG A 731 36.59 -7.39 27.40
N GLY A 732 35.80 -6.38 27.75
CA GLY A 732 35.94 -5.60 28.97
C GLY A 732 35.77 -6.43 30.23
N MET A 733 34.68 -7.23 30.32
CA MET A 733 34.47 -8.19 31.40
C MET A 733 35.57 -9.25 31.46
N GLN A 734 35.98 -9.79 30.31
CA GLN A 734 37.07 -10.78 30.18
C GLN A 734 38.38 -10.26 30.78
N LYS A 735 38.75 -9.01 30.46
CA LYS A 735 39.94 -8.34 31.01
C LYS A 735 39.78 -8.02 32.51
N TRP A 736 38.62 -7.53 32.92
CA TRP A 736 38.34 -7.16 34.31
C TRP A 736 38.34 -8.37 35.25
N ALA A 737 37.83 -9.53 34.80
CA ALA A 737 37.82 -10.79 35.55
C ALA A 737 39.19 -11.23 36.09
N GLN A 738 40.28 -10.77 35.48
CA GLN A 738 41.66 -11.10 35.83
C GLN A 738 42.32 -10.04 36.73
N SER A 739 41.56 -9.05 37.22
CA SER A 739 42.05 -7.92 38.02
C SER A 739 41.84 -8.10 39.53
N GLU A 740 42.66 -7.42 40.32
CA GLU A 740 42.53 -7.34 41.79
C GLU A 740 41.19 -6.70 42.20
N ASP A 741 40.73 -5.71 41.44
CA ASP A 741 39.42 -5.04 41.59
C ASP A 741 38.29 -6.07 41.51
N ALA A 742 38.27 -6.92 40.47
CA ALA A 742 37.27 -7.96 40.32
C ALA A 742 37.29 -9.00 41.45
N PHE A 743 38.49 -9.42 41.91
CA PHE A 743 38.61 -10.41 42.98
C PHE A 743 37.83 -10.01 44.25
N HIS A 744 37.84 -8.73 44.59
CA HIS A 744 37.12 -8.17 45.75
C HIS A 744 35.67 -7.72 45.45
N SER A 745 35.28 -7.60 44.18
CA SER A 745 34.00 -7.00 43.76
C SER A 745 32.83 -8.00 43.62
N TYR A 746 33.08 -9.30 43.66
CA TYR A 746 32.01 -10.30 43.65
C TYR A 746 31.22 -10.34 44.97
N VAL A 747 29.89 -10.32 44.88
CA VAL A 747 28.98 -10.73 45.96
C VAL A 747 29.02 -12.26 46.05
N THR A 748 29.35 -12.83 47.21
CA THR A 748 29.28 -14.29 47.43
C THR A 748 27.87 -14.73 47.79
N LYS A 749 27.58 -16.04 47.70
CA LYS A 749 26.27 -16.56 48.13
C LYS A 749 25.99 -16.29 49.61
N GLU A 750 27.01 -16.37 50.47
CA GLU A 750 26.90 -16.08 51.90
C GLU A 750 26.59 -14.59 52.15
N GLU A 751 27.24 -13.68 51.42
CA GLU A 751 26.94 -12.24 51.49
C GLU A 751 25.51 -11.94 50.99
N TYR A 752 25.02 -12.65 49.98
CA TYR A 752 23.63 -12.56 49.51
C TYR A 752 22.63 -13.10 50.55
N GLU A 753 22.91 -14.22 51.21
CA GLU A 753 22.06 -14.80 52.27
C GLU A 753 22.02 -13.93 53.54
N GLU A 754 23.12 -13.24 53.90
CA GLU A 754 23.18 -12.34 55.05
C GLU A 754 22.60 -10.93 54.76
N MET A 755 22.96 -10.33 53.62
CA MET A 755 22.64 -8.93 53.30
C MET A 755 21.37 -8.76 52.42
N GLY A 756 20.88 -9.87 51.85
CA GLY A 756 19.67 -9.94 51.04
C GLY A 756 19.83 -9.46 49.57
N PRO A 757 18.80 -9.66 48.74
CA PRO A 757 18.84 -9.42 47.29
C PRO A 757 18.96 -7.93 46.87
N GLU A 758 18.95 -6.99 47.81
CA GLU A 758 19.22 -5.57 47.55
C GLU A 758 20.69 -5.19 47.73
N TYR A 759 21.57 -6.12 48.14
CA TYR A 759 22.96 -5.81 48.44
C TYR A 759 23.77 -5.39 47.20
N ILE A 760 24.49 -4.27 47.31
CA ILE A 760 25.34 -3.73 46.25
C ILE A 760 26.77 -3.71 46.78
N LYS A 761 27.64 -4.50 46.16
CA LYS A 761 29.08 -4.43 46.37
C LYS A 761 29.66 -3.45 45.35
N GLU A 762 29.94 -2.24 45.80
CA GLU A 762 30.41 -1.18 44.90
C GLU A 762 31.79 -1.48 44.31
N HIS A 763 31.93 -1.26 43.00
CA HIS A 763 33.20 -1.32 42.29
C HIS A 763 33.25 -0.27 41.18
N ASN A 764 34.41 -0.12 40.54
CA ASN A 764 34.68 1.02 39.66
C ASN A 764 33.88 1.01 38.34
N LEU A 765 33.34 -0.16 37.94
CA LEU A 765 32.60 -0.37 36.69
C LEU A 765 31.11 -0.71 36.90
N GLY A 766 30.62 -0.68 38.15
CA GLY A 766 29.25 -1.03 38.53
C GLY A 766 28.37 0.16 38.89
N ASN A 767 27.07 -0.08 39.09
CA ASN A 767 26.16 0.92 39.65
C ASN A 767 26.44 1.16 41.15
N VAL A 768 26.24 2.39 41.61
CA VAL A 768 26.41 2.82 43.01
C VAL A 768 25.14 2.62 43.85
N CYS A 769 25.30 2.56 45.17
CA CYS A 769 24.24 2.47 46.15
C CYS A 769 23.79 3.87 46.60
N LEU A 770 22.52 4.22 46.40
CA LEU A 770 21.97 5.55 46.77
C LEU A 770 21.40 5.60 48.20
N ARG A 771 21.85 4.72 49.12
CA ARG A 771 21.29 4.63 50.48
C ARG A 771 21.68 5.79 51.42
N ASP A 772 22.69 6.59 51.06
CA ASP A 772 23.23 7.70 51.84
C ASP A 772 23.13 9.07 51.11
N LEU A 773 22.14 9.26 50.22
CA LEU A 773 21.92 10.47 49.40
C LEU A 773 20.56 11.16 49.65
#